data_AF-A0A8G2A5G6-F1
#
_entry.id   AF-A0A8G2A5G6-F1
#
_cell.length_a   1.000
_cell.length_b   1.000
_cell.length_c   1.000
_cell.angle_alpha   90.00
_cell.angle_beta   90.00
_cell.angle_gamma   90.00
#
_symmetry.space_group_name_H-M   'P 1'
#
loop_
_entity.id
_entity.type
_entity.pdbx_description
1 polymer ?
#
loop_
_entity_poly.entity_id
_entity_poly.type
_entity_poly.pdbx_seq_one_letter_code
_entity_poly.pdbx_strand_id
1 'polypeptide(L)'
;MNKKIPLALALCSTIIALPLQADEQHVWRGIAFGQSTDVNFSSNVLPEKIGVNDVTIAGKKLAPQDVANLQAPVTIESRGGKIANSHDGLTFFYTELPARQNFILQATVTVDQFGPENGALPAAQEGAGLLVRDVIGHPRQQPLVVGYEEFPAASNMVMNAIMTQDKKDRSRVKLQAITREGIAQPWGNAGSTINRLSYKENIDLKQTPDFQLRLERTNEGFVTSWAPVGSDKWVSQKVPHADLITQQDKDNYYVGFFASRNAKITVSHASLVTSPANIVASQPYVAKTWPVVMQIASGVQSQSADYVLQARASDDGDFTVRQDEVTIGMNKKVKAGEMFTQPATLKENSTFEIVFTPASGQKPITQSLTVERNQRVEGNTLHVSPEGQSDAKGTLDSPLDLSTAVDLLPPGGKIILAAGDYPQTVIPLQASGLREKVKTLQANGKAVIHGLLLDANYWHINGISITDKSLRIQGSHNLIENVTAYKNEDTGIQISSPDKTGRPLWASYNRVVNSESYGNEDPGKINADGFAVKMRVGEGNRLEGCYSHDNIDDGFDLFNKIEDGANGVVVIENSIARNNTSNGFKLGGEGQPVAHEIRNSIAIGNHLDGFTDNFNPGKLVVVNNVAVDNQRFNYLFRPSPYGKPETQGDFSDNLSLRSQPGKYDDAVVGNIKDNNYFIRGGKSVNAEGKTILSADYQTLALPDPLLRHADGSFATGDFLNRR
;
A
#
# COMPACT_ATOMS: atom_id res chain seq x y z
N MET A 1 -9.00 81.89 -27.08
CA MET A 1 -7.91 81.81 -28.09
C MET A 1 -6.57 81.78 -27.38
N ASN A 2 -5.59 81.09 -28.00
CA ASN A 2 -4.14 81.10 -27.75
C ASN A 2 -3.52 79.98 -26.88
N LYS A 3 -3.39 78.83 -27.57
CA LYS A 3 -2.17 78.05 -27.87
C LYS A 3 -1.27 77.57 -26.72
N LYS A 4 -1.27 76.23 -26.62
CA LYS A 4 -0.32 75.34 -25.95
C LYS A 4 1.11 75.47 -26.51
N ILE A 5 2.11 75.37 -25.62
CA ILE A 5 3.48 74.91 -25.90
C ILE A 5 3.76 73.79 -24.87
N PRO A 6 4.29 72.62 -25.26
CA PRO A 6 4.62 71.55 -24.32
C PRO A 6 6.03 71.75 -23.75
N LEU A 7 6.15 71.68 -22.42
CA LEU A 7 7.44 71.57 -21.74
C LEU A 7 7.68 70.08 -21.45
N ALA A 8 8.72 69.52 -22.05
CA ALA A 8 9.21 68.18 -21.75
C ALA A 8 9.85 68.18 -20.35
N LEU A 9 9.32 67.38 -19.43
CA LEU A 9 10.01 67.02 -18.19
C LEU A 9 10.55 65.60 -18.33
N ALA A 10 11.87 65.49 -18.43
CA ALA A 10 12.59 64.25 -18.24
C ALA A 10 12.52 63.87 -16.74
N LEU A 11 11.71 62.87 -16.40
CA LEU A 11 11.82 62.19 -15.12
C LEU A 11 12.92 61.14 -15.25
N CYS A 12 14.09 61.45 -14.68
CA CYS A 12 15.12 60.47 -14.40
C CYS A 12 14.54 59.43 -13.44
N SER A 13 14.36 58.21 -13.93
CA SER A 13 14.14 57.02 -13.11
C SER A 13 15.41 56.72 -12.32
N THR A 14 15.43 57.08 -11.05
CA THR A 14 16.40 56.55 -10.10
C THR A 14 16.07 55.08 -9.87
N ILE A 15 16.82 54.21 -10.55
CA ILE A 15 16.93 52.79 -10.19
C ILE A 15 17.55 52.77 -8.80
N ILE A 16 16.74 52.52 -7.77
CA ILE A 16 17.24 52.11 -6.46
C ILE A 16 17.73 50.67 -6.65
N ALA A 17 19.01 50.53 -6.98
CA ALA A 17 19.70 49.27 -6.85
C ALA A 17 19.74 48.93 -5.36
N LEU A 18 18.86 48.02 -4.94
CA LEU A 18 19.04 47.32 -3.66
C LEU A 18 20.42 46.65 -3.70
N PRO A 19 21.23 46.72 -2.64
CA PRO A 19 22.50 46.03 -2.62
C PRO A 19 22.21 44.54 -2.74
N LEU A 20 22.71 43.92 -3.82
CA LEU A 20 22.99 42.48 -3.83
C LEU A 20 23.87 42.24 -2.60
N GLN A 21 23.32 41.62 -1.55
CA GLN A 21 24.17 41.02 -0.53
C GLN A 21 25.09 40.05 -1.28
N ALA A 22 26.40 40.18 -1.04
CA ALA A 22 27.39 39.23 -1.53
C ALA A 22 26.90 37.80 -1.24
N ASP A 23 26.98 36.92 -2.24
CA ASP A 23 26.61 35.49 -2.15
C ASP A 23 27.06 34.94 -0.79
N GLU A 24 26.12 34.68 0.11
CA GLU A 24 26.41 33.77 1.22
C GLU A 24 26.81 32.45 0.55
N GLN A 25 28.06 32.03 0.75
CA GLN A 25 28.56 30.82 0.12
C GLN A 25 27.77 29.61 0.64
N HIS A 26 26.79 29.18 -0.12
CA HIS A 26 25.94 28.04 0.22
C HIS A 26 26.77 26.76 0.32
N VAL A 27 26.57 25.99 1.39
CA VAL A 27 27.28 24.74 1.65
C VAL A 27 26.49 23.59 1.05
N TRP A 28 27.05 22.95 0.02
CA TRP A 28 26.38 21.83 -0.66
C TRP A 28 26.85 20.48 -0.12
N ARG A 29 25.94 19.50 -0.07
CA ARG A 29 26.18 18.15 0.45
C ARG A 29 25.52 17.10 -0.44
N GLY A 30 26.09 15.90 -0.47
CA GLY A 30 25.49 14.72 -1.11
C GLY A 30 24.93 13.75 -0.08
N ILE A 31 23.75 13.18 -0.33
CA ILE A 31 23.12 12.17 0.54
C ILE A 31 22.34 11.16 -0.31
N ALA A 32 22.27 9.92 0.15
CA ALA A 32 21.25 8.97 -0.29
C ALA A 32 20.45 8.55 0.95
N PHE A 33 19.12 8.46 0.82
CA PHE A 33 18.23 8.12 1.94
C PHE A 33 16.90 7.57 1.44
N GLY A 34 16.16 6.94 2.33
CA GLY A 34 14.79 6.47 2.08
C GLY A 34 14.74 5.11 1.40
N GLN A 35 13.53 4.54 1.33
CA GLN A 35 13.33 3.16 0.90
C GLN A 35 13.96 2.84 -0.46
N SER A 36 14.53 1.63 -0.58
CA SER A 36 15.20 1.12 -1.76
C SER A 36 16.53 1.80 -2.10
N THR A 37 17.13 2.56 -1.19
CA THR A 37 18.48 3.14 -1.39
C THR A 37 19.61 2.32 -0.77
N ASP A 38 19.26 1.16 -0.23
CA ASP A 38 20.12 0.21 0.46
C ASP A 38 21.28 -0.25 -0.43
N VAL A 39 22.45 -0.44 0.17
CA VAL A 39 23.67 -0.82 -0.57
C VAL A 39 23.61 -2.22 -1.20
N ASN A 40 22.59 -3.01 -0.89
CA ASN A 40 22.30 -4.31 -1.47
C ASN A 40 21.06 -4.32 -2.38
N PHE A 41 20.44 -3.16 -2.64
CA PHE A 41 19.27 -3.08 -3.53
C PHE A 41 19.65 -3.48 -4.95
N SER A 42 18.95 -4.49 -5.49
CA SER A 42 19.32 -5.18 -6.74
C SER A 42 18.22 -5.20 -7.82
N SER A 43 17.00 -4.78 -7.50
CA SER A 43 15.87 -4.90 -8.43
C SER A 43 16.08 -4.08 -9.70
N ASN A 44 16.15 -4.75 -10.84
CA ASN A 44 16.42 -4.16 -12.16
C ASN A 44 17.73 -3.37 -12.25
N VAL A 45 18.75 -3.77 -11.49
CA VAL A 45 20.09 -3.17 -11.47
C VAL A 45 21.11 -4.18 -12.00
N LEU A 46 22.12 -3.71 -12.74
CA LEU A 46 23.26 -4.55 -13.14
C LEU A 46 24.06 -5.02 -11.91
N PRO A 47 24.57 -6.26 -11.86
CA PRO A 47 25.28 -6.78 -10.68
C PRO A 47 26.38 -5.87 -10.14
N GLU A 48 27.18 -5.26 -11.03
CA GLU A 48 28.29 -4.37 -10.70
C GLU A 48 27.84 -2.96 -10.23
N LYS A 49 26.55 -2.63 -10.35
CA LYS A 49 25.97 -1.35 -9.94
C LYS A 49 25.02 -1.47 -8.74
N ILE A 50 24.88 -2.65 -8.16
CA ILE A 50 24.09 -2.86 -6.93
C ILE A 50 24.61 -1.91 -5.84
N GLY A 51 23.68 -1.18 -5.21
CA GLY A 51 24.00 -0.23 -4.14
C GLY A 51 24.59 1.12 -4.57
N VAL A 52 24.76 1.40 -5.87
CA VAL A 52 25.26 2.70 -6.33
C VAL A 52 24.16 3.76 -6.18
N ASN A 53 24.37 4.72 -5.26
CA ASN A 53 23.56 5.91 -5.04
C ASN A 53 24.51 7.04 -4.62
N ASP A 54 25.23 7.61 -5.60
CA ASP A 54 26.41 8.43 -5.37
C ASP A 54 26.25 9.84 -5.96
N VAL A 55 26.77 10.84 -5.24
CA VAL A 55 27.01 12.19 -5.75
C VAL A 55 28.51 12.36 -5.95
N THR A 56 28.92 12.75 -7.15
CA THR A 56 30.33 12.93 -7.53
C THR A 56 30.57 14.34 -8.06
N ILE A 57 31.59 15.01 -7.53
CA ILE A 57 32.04 16.33 -8.02
C ILE A 57 33.56 16.29 -8.23
N ALA A 58 34.03 16.76 -9.39
CA ALA A 58 35.46 16.76 -9.76
C ALA A 58 36.16 15.39 -9.52
N GLY A 59 35.45 14.28 -9.77
CA GLY A 59 35.95 12.92 -9.57
C GLY A 59 35.91 12.40 -8.12
N LYS A 60 35.54 13.22 -7.13
CA LYS A 60 35.36 12.80 -5.74
C LYS A 60 33.90 12.43 -5.47
N LYS A 61 33.66 11.20 -4.99
CA LYS A 61 32.36 10.81 -4.40
C LYS A 61 32.20 11.48 -3.04
N LEU A 62 31.06 12.12 -2.80
CA LEU A 62 30.76 12.80 -1.55
C LEU A 62 30.18 11.83 -0.52
N ALA A 63 30.73 11.84 0.69
CA ALA A 63 30.08 11.31 1.88
C ALA A 63 29.09 12.35 2.46
N PRO A 64 28.11 11.95 3.29
CA PRO A 64 27.11 12.87 3.87
C PRO A 64 27.69 14.08 4.61
N GLN A 65 28.86 13.92 5.24
CA GLN A 65 29.57 14.97 5.96
C GLN A 65 30.43 15.87 5.07
N ASP A 66 30.75 15.45 3.85
CA ASP A 66 31.53 16.25 2.91
C ASP A 66 30.77 17.52 2.51
N VAL A 67 31.53 18.56 2.18
CA VAL A 67 31.01 19.84 1.69
C VAL A 67 31.53 20.11 0.29
N ALA A 68 30.71 20.76 -0.52
CA ALA A 68 31.01 21.14 -1.90
C ALA A 68 30.39 22.51 -2.24
N ASN A 69 30.56 22.93 -3.50
CA ASN A 69 29.96 24.12 -4.08
C ASN A 69 29.52 23.83 -5.54
N LEU A 70 28.99 24.85 -6.24
CA LEU A 70 28.50 24.72 -7.62
C LEU A 70 29.54 25.06 -8.71
N GLN A 71 30.83 25.19 -8.38
CA GLN A 71 31.85 25.64 -9.34
C GLN A 71 32.23 24.59 -10.38
N ALA A 72 31.94 23.31 -10.12
CA ALA A 72 32.23 22.19 -11.02
C ALA A 72 30.97 21.38 -11.32
N PRO A 73 30.89 20.71 -12.47
CA PRO A 73 29.79 19.80 -12.77
C PRO A 73 29.65 18.70 -11.71
N VAL A 74 28.40 18.33 -11.42
CA VAL A 74 28.05 17.32 -10.41
C VAL A 74 27.34 16.16 -11.10
N THR A 75 27.86 14.96 -10.94
CA THR A 75 27.19 13.73 -11.38
C THR A 75 26.40 13.14 -10.22
N ILE A 76 25.13 12.81 -10.46
CA ILE A 76 24.26 12.13 -9.50
C ILE A 76 23.82 10.83 -10.15
N GLU A 77 24.18 9.70 -9.54
CA GLU A 77 23.83 8.37 -10.03
C GLU A 77 23.05 7.61 -8.97
N SER A 78 21.81 7.25 -9.27
CA SER A 78 20.90 6.50 -8.39
C SER A 78 20.48 5.21 -9.08
N ARG A 79 20.84 4.06 -8.51
CA ARG A 79 20.38 2.74 -8.98
C ARG A 79 19.19 2.24 -8.15
N GLY A 80 19.18 2.60 -6.87
CA GLY A 80 18.04 2.43 -5.99
C GLY A 80 17.12 3.65 -5.94
N GLY A 81 16.24 3.67 -4.94
CA GLY A 81 15.29 4.73 -4.68
C GLY A 81 13.90 4.48 -5.27
N LYS A 82 12.96 5.36 -4.96
CA LYS A 82 11.59 5.40 -5.50
C LYS A 82 10.95 6.77 -5.25
N ILE A 83 10.08 7.20 -6.16
CA ILE A 83 9.19 8.37 -5.97
C ILE A 83 7.77 7.85 -5.77
N ALA A 84 7.37 7.60 -4.52
CA ALA A 84 6.05 7.08 -4.18
C ALA A 84 5.04 8.21 -3.90
N ASN A 85 3.80 7.82 -3.60
CA ASN A 85 2.72 8.77 -3.37
C ASN A 85 2.97 9.62 -2.12
N SER A 86 3.40 9.00 -1.02
CA SER A 86 3.57 9.69 0.27
C SER A 86 5.01 9.82 0.75
N HIS A 87 5.97 9.13 0.14
CA HIS A 87 7.36 9.11 0.58
C HIS A 87 8.33 8.90 -0.58
N ASP A 88 9.63 9.08 -0.32
CA ASP A 88 10.67 8.87 -1.31
C ASP A 88 11.84 8.03 -0.81
N GLY A 89 12.62 7.51 -1.75
CA GLY A 89 14.02 7.13 -1.59
C GLY A 89 14.83 7.77 -2.71
N LEU A 90 15.83 8.60 -2.39
CA LEU A 90 16.49 9.49 -3.34
C LEU A 90 18.01 9.52 -3.12
N THR A 91 18.74 9.78 -4.20
CA THR A 91 20.10 10.36 -4.16
C THR A 91 19.97 11.88 -4.40
N PHE A 92 20.48 12.70 -3.47
CA PHE A 92 20.21 14.14 -3.43
C PHE A 92 21.49 14.94 -3.17
N PHE A 93 21.75 15.94 -4.02
CA PHE A 93 22.79 16.95 -3.85
C PHE A 93 22.14 18.29 -3.52
N TYR A 94 22.36 18.81 -2.32
CA TYR A 94 21.50 19.85 -1.75
C TYR A 94 22.26 20.88 -0.92
N THR A 95 21.60 22.01 -0.68
CA THR A 95 21.93 22.98 0.37
C THR A 95 20.69 23.22 1.24
N GLU A 96 20.92 23.53 2.51
CA GLU A 96 19.90 24.02 3.45
C GLU A 96 19.73 25.53 3.26
N LEU A 97 18.49 26.01 3.28
CA LEU A 97 18.15 27.42 3.26
C LEU A 97 17.14 27.74 4.38
N PRO A 98 17.26 28.91 5.03
CA PRO A 98 16.29 29.32 6.03
C PRO A 98 14.94 29.67 5.38
N ALA A 99 13.85 29.35 6.07
CA ALA A 99 12.46 29.58 5.66
C ALA A 99 12.16 31.04 5.25
N ARG A 100 12.91 32.00 5.80
CA ARG A 100 12.86 33.44 5.49
C ARG A 100 13.45 33.84 4.13
N GLN A 101 13.92 32.88 3.32
CA GLN A 101 14.47 33.13 1.99
C GLN A 101 13.61 32.47 0.90
N ASN A 102 13.42 33.21 -0.19
CA ASN A 102 13.02 32.71 -1.50
C ASN A 102 14.28 32.28 -2.27
N PHE A 103 14.11 31.46 -3.30
CA PHE A 103 15.22 31.01 -4.12
C PHE A 103 14.87 30.91 -5.60
N ILE A 104 15.88 31.02 -6.44
CA ILE A 104 15.87 30.59 -7.84
C ILE A 104 17.04 29.62 -8.01
N LEU A 105 16.74 28.34 -8.22
CA LEU A 105 17.70 27.31 -8.58
C LEU A 105 17.58 27.03 -10.08
N GLN A 106 18.68 27.14 -10.82
CA GLN A 106 18.72 26.87 -12.24
C GLN A 106 19.96 26.03 -12.58
N ALA A 107 19.84 25.12 -13.55
CA ALA A 107 20.99 24.41 -14.10
C ALA A 107 20.72 23.87 -15.51
N THR A 108 21.78 23.46 -16.20
CA THR A 108 21.71 22.50 -17.29
C THR A 108 21.84 21.08 -16.73
N VAL A 109 20.86 20.23 -16.99
CA VAL A 109 20.82 18.82 -16.59
C VAL A 109 20.95 17.96 -17.85
N THR A 110 22.04 17.20 -17.92
CA THR A 110 22.27 16.15 -18.92
C THR A 110 21.85 14.81 -18.36
N VAL A 111 21.00 14.08 -19.07
CA VAL A 111 20.62 12.71 -18.71
C VAL A 111 21.60 11.73 -19.36
N ASP A 112 22.55 11.25 -18.56
CA ASP A 112 23.59 10.33 -19.02
C ASP A 112 23.05 8.91 -19.23
N GLN A 113 22.15 8.49 -18.36
CA GLN A 113 21.46 7.20 -18.44
C GLN A 113 20.14 7.25 -17.67
N PHE A 114 19.12 6.55 -18.18
CA PHE A 114 17.79 6.53 -17.57
C PHE A 114 17.08 5.19 -17.82
N GLY A 115 16.43 4.61 -16.80
CA GLY A 115 15.75 3.33 -16.88
C GLY A 115 16.66 2.09 -16.72
N PRO A 116 16.10 0.89 -16.52
CA PRO A 116 16.89 -0.32 -16.33
C PRO A 116 17.87 -0.62 -17.49
N GLU A 117 19.10 -1.00 -17.16
CA GLU A 117 20.15 -1.35 -18.15
C GLU A 117 20.16 -2.84 -18.51
N ASN A 118 19.47 -3.67 -17.73
CA ASN A 118 19.39 -5.12 -17.91
C ASN A 118 18.31 -5.56 -18.92
N GLY A 119 17.69 -4.61 -19.63
CA GLY A 119 16.60 -4.87 -20.57
C GLY A 119 15.20 -4.93 -19.95
N ALA A 120 15.05 -4.78 -18.63
CA ALA A 120 13.73 -4.66 -18.00
C ALA A 120 13.01 -3.38 -18.46
N LEU A 121 11.69 -3.36 -18.30
CA LEU A 121 10.89 -2.16 -18.52
C LEU A 121 10.93 -1.24 -17.28
N PRO A 122 10.77 0.08 -17.44
CA PRO A 122 10.75 0.99 -16.31
C PRO A 122 9.58 0.75 -15.34
N ALA A 123 9.80 1.03 -14.06
CA ALA A 123 8.79 0.93 -13.01
C ALA A 123 7.91 2.19 -12.90
N ALA A 124 8.21 3.24 -13.67
CA ALA A 124 7.64 4.59 -13.58
C ALA A 124 7.94 5.29 -12.24
N GLN A 125 9.09 4.96 -11.65
CA GLN A 125 9.65 5.55 -10.43
C GLN A 125 11.04 6.17 -10.67
N GLU A 126 11.56 6.00 -11.89
CA GLU A 126 12.79 6.59 -12.39
C GLU A 126 12.57 8.08 -12.65
N GLY A 127 13.39 8.91 -12.01
CA GLY A 127 13.22 10.35 -12.01
C GLY A 127 14.49 11.09 -11.64
N ALA A 128 14.70 12.27 -12.22
CA ALA A 128 15.82 13.14 -11.86
C ALA A 128 15.46 14.61 -12.14
N GLY A 129 16.14 15.56 -11.52
CA GLY A 129 15.91 16.99 -11.77
C GLY A 129 16.16 17.86 -10.55
N LEU A 130 15.38 18.93 -10.41
CA LEU A 130 15.47 19.87 -9.30
C LEU A 130 14.38 19.56 -8.26
N LEU A 131 14.72 19.70 -6.99
CA LEU A 131 13.84 19.40 -5.86
C LEU A 131 14.01 20.44 -4.76
N VAL A 132 12.89 20.83 -4.16
CA VAL A 132 12.84 21.42 -2.82
C VAL A 132 11.95 20.57 -1.92
N ARG A 133 12.41 20.31 -0.70
CA ARG A 133 11.69 19.50 0.29
C ARG A 133 11.80 20.12 1.69
N ASP A 134 10.78 19.84 2.48
CA ASP A 134 10.62 20.29 3.87
C ASP A 134 11.73 19.71 4.78
N VAL A 135 11.84 18.38 4.84
CA VAL A 135 12.85 17.68 5.68
C VAL A 135 13.59 16.62 4.89
N ILE A 136 14.86 16.34 5.19
CA ILE A 136 15.63 15.22 4.59
C ILE A 136 15.53 13.94 5.44
N GLY A 137 15.60 12.77 4.80
CA GLY A 137 15.63 11.49 5.50
C GLY A 137 17.00 11.18 6.13
N HIS A 138 17.05 10.17 6.99
CA HIS A 138 18.31 9.69 7.55
C HIS A 138 19.24 9.17 6.45
N PRO A 139 20.55 9.50 6.51
CA PRO A 139 21.52 8.98 5.55
C PRO A 139 21.48 7.45 5.51
N ARG A 140 21.58 6.89 4.30
CA ARG A 140 21.75 5.45 4.08
C ARG A 140 22.94 4.92 4.89
N GLN A 141 22.84 3.68 5.34
CA GLN A 141 23.92 3.04 6.07
C GLN A 141 24.98 2.53 5.10
N GLN A 142 26.20 3.07 5.21
CA GLN A 142 27.34 2.67 4.39
C GLN A 142 28.61 2.62 5.26
N PRO A 143 29.18 1.43 5.53
CA PRO A 143 28.80 0.11 5.02
C PRO A 143 27.43 -0.39 5.50
N LEU A 144 26.89 -1.44 4.86
CA LEU A 144 25.61 -2.05 5.23
C LEU A 144 25.62 -2.47 6.71
N VAL A 145 24.56 -2.12 7.44
CA VAL A 145 24.26 -2.73 8.73
C VAL A 145 23.29 -3.89 8.50
N VAL A 146 23.71 -5.11 8.82
CA VAL A 146 22.85 -6.30 8.68
C VAL A 146 21.61 -6.13 9.58
N GLY A 147 20.43 -6.42 9.03
CA GLY A 147 19.16 -6.25 9.75
C GLY A 147 18.61 -4.82 9.74
N TYR A 148 19.30 -3.90 9.10
CA TYR A 148 18.83 -2.55 8.82
C TYR A 148 18.48 -2.41 7.33
N GLU A 149 17.42 -1.67 7.04
CA GLU A 149 17.09 -1.20 5.70
C GLU A 149 16.56 0.24 5.81
N GLU A 150 16.77 1.05 4.76
CA GLU A 150 16.34 2.45 4.80
C GLU A 150 14.82 2.57 4.84
N PHE A 151 14.31 3.22 5.88
CA PHE A 151 12.88 3.45 6.05
C PHE A 151 12.32 4.49 5.06
N PRO A 152 11.04 4.39 4.68
CA PRO A 152 10.31 5.42 3.93
C PRO A 152 10.47 6.82 4.53
N ALA A 153 10.93 7.81 3.77
CA ALA A 153 11.10 9.20 4.23
C ALA A 153 10.05 10.12 3.59
N ALA A 154 9.00 10.46 4.34
CA ALA A 154 7.93 11.34 3.89
C ALA A 154 8.28 12.82 4.09
N SER A 155 7.91 13.65 3.10
CA SER A 155 8.10 15.10 3.14
C SER A 155 7.16 15.79 2.16
N ASN A 156 6.67 16.98 2.50
CA ASN A 156 6.16 17.90 1.48
C ASN A 156 7.30 18.31 0.55
N MET A 157 6.98 18.49 -0.73
CA MET A 157 8.00 18.76 -1.74
C MET A 157 7.43 19.41 -3.00
N VAL A 158 8.31 20.06 -3.75
CA VAL A 158 8.10 20.45 -5.15
C VAL A 158 9.29 19.99 -5.98
N MET A 159 9.02 19.22 -7.05
CA MET A 159 10.02 18.80 -8.03
C MET A 159 9.75 19.43 -9.39
N ASN A 160 10.82 19.83 -10.07
CA ASN A 160 10.86 19.97 -11.52
C ASN A 160 11.60 18.75 -12.07
N ALA A 161 10.83 17.74 -12.46
CA ALA A 161 11.32 16.38 -12.69
C ALA A 161 11.30 15.99 -14.17
N ILE A 162 12.40 15.37 -14.61
CA ILE A 162 12.48 14.50 -15.77
C ILE A 162 12.05 13.10 -15.29
N MET A 163 10.95 12.59 -15.82
CA MET A 163 10.36 11.30 -15.44
C MET A 163 10.23 10.39 -16.67
N THR A 164 10.25 9.07 -16.48
CA THR A 164 9.93 8.13 -17.56
C THR A 164 8.55 8.43 -18.14
N GLN A 165 8.40 8.32 -19.46
CA GLN A 165 7.12 8.58 -20.13
C GLN A 165 6.01 7.66 -19.58
N ASP A 166 6.29 6.36 -19.52
CA ASP A 166 5.40 5.30 -19.03
C ASP A 166 6.21 4.04 -18.66
N LYS A 167 5.53 2.92 -18.39
CA LYS A 167 6.13 1.62 -18.07
C LYS A 167 6.45 0.76 -19.31
N LYS A 168 6.40 1.32 -20.51
CA LYS A 168 6.50 0.60 -21.80
C LYS A 168 7.66 1.12 -22.65
N ASP A 169 7.98 2.40 -22.56
CA ASP A 169 9.04 3.05 -23.32
C ASP A 169 10.35 3.11 -22.52
N ARG A 170 11.47 2.72 -23.15
CA ARG A 170 12.80 2.68 -22.52
C ARG A 170 13.62 3.95 -22.73
N SER A 171 13.22 4.85 -23.62
CA SER A 171 14.04 6.01 -24.01
C SER A 171 13.32 7.35 -23.96
N ARG A 172 11.99 7.36 -23.83
CA ARG A 172 11.22 8.59 -23.74
C ARG A 172 10.97 9.04 -22.30
N VAL A 173 11.01 10.36 -22.12
CA VAL A 173 10.75 11.04 -20.86
C VAL A 173 9.70 12.14 -21.02
N LYS A 174 9.20 12.59 -19.88
CA LYS A 174 8.32 13.75 -19.71
C LYS A 174 8.85 14.67 -18.62
N LEU A 175 8.57 15.96 -18.76
CA LEU A 175 8.87 16.99 -17.78
C LEU A 175 7.61 17.29 -16.97
N GLN A 176 7.73 17.21 -15.66
CA GLN A 176 6.61 17.33 -14.73
C GLN A 176 6.93 18.24 -13.55
N ALA A 177 5.92 19.03 -13.16
CA ALA A 177 5.86 19.61 -11.83
C ALA A 177 5.23 18.54 -10.93
N ILE A 178 5.96 18.08 -9.92
CA ILE A 178 5.44 17.12 -8.94
C ILE A 178 5.37 17.81 -7.59
N THR A 179 4.20 17.78 -6.96
CA THR A 179 3.99 18.38 -5.64
C THR A 179 3.45 17.34 -4.68
N ARG A 180 3.97 17.32 -3.46
CA ARG A 180 3.40 16.54 -2.37
C ARG A 180 2.99 17.45 -1.23
N GLU A 181 1.77 17.25 -0.74
CA GLU A 181 1.14 18.04 0.31
C GLU A 181 0.45 17.15 1.34
N GLY A 182 0.22 17.71 2.52
CA GLY A 182 -0.46 17.02 3.62
C GLY A 182 0.44 16.12 4.45
N ILE A 183 1.76 16.22 4.30
CA ILE A 183 2.71 15.53 5.17
C ILE A 183 3.01 16.43 6.38
N ALA A 184 2.65 15.97 7.56
CA ALA A 184 2.98 16.60 8.83
C ALA A 184 3.92 15.74 9.69
N GLN A 185 4.12 14.47 9.32
CA GLN A 185 4.96 13.51 10.02
C GLN A 185 5.98 12.89 9.06
N PRO A 186 7.20 12.55 9.52
CA PRO A 186 8.25 12.00 8.65
C PRO A 186 7.98 10.56 8.16
N TRP A 187 7.02 9.86 8.76
CA TRP A 187 6.46 8.59 8.25
C TRP A 187 5.21 8.78 7.37
N GLY A 188 4.72 10.02 7.23
CA GLY A 188 3.58 10.38 6.39
C GLY A 188 2.23 10.39 7.09
N ASN A 189 1.18 10.75 6.34
CA ASN A 189 -0.16 10.99 6.86
C ASN A 189 -1.23 10.44 5.91
N ALA A 190 -2.33 9.94 6.50
CA ALA A 190 -3.53 9.61 5.76
C ALA A 190 -4.06 10.84 5.01
N GLY A 191 -4.53 10.63 3.77
CA GLY A 191 -5.08 11.70 2.94
C GLY A 191 -4.03 12.61 2.32
N SER A 192 -2.73 12.38 2.52
CA SER A 192 -1.67 13.10 1.79
C SER A 192 -1.86 12.96 0.28
N THR A 193 -1.52 14.01 -0.47
CA THR A 193 -1.71 14.03 -1.93
C THR A 193 -0.41 14.25 -2.66
N ILE A 194 -0.26 13.56 -3.79
CA ILE A 194 0.75 13.86 -4.80
C ILE A 194 0.06 14.34 -6.08
N ASN A 195 0.44 15.50 -6.60
CA ASN A 195 0.01 16.00 -7.89
C ASN A 195 1.16 15.90 -8.89
N ARG A 196 0.86 15.53 -10.13
CA ARG A 196 1.84 15.38 -11.22
C ARG A 196 1.32 16.08 -12.45
N LEU A 197 1.85 17.25 -12.75
CA LEU A 197 1.46 18.06 -13.91
C LEU A 197 2.53 17.98 -14.98
N SER A 198 2.27 17.18 -16.02
CA SER A 198 3.11 17.19 -17.23
C SER A 198 2.96 18.49 -18.00
N TYR A 199 4.07 19.06 -18.45
CA TYR A 199 4.06 20.21 -19.35
C TYR A 199 4.94 20.05 -20.59
N LYS A 200 5.64 18.92 -20.70
CA LYS A 200 6.22 18.42 -21.95
C LYS A 200 6.33 16.90 -21.88
N GLU A 201 5.89 16.21 -22.93
CA GLU A 201 5.93 14.74 -23.00
C GLU A 201 6.60 14.26 -24.28
N ASN A 202 6.88 12.95 -24.32
CA ASN A 202 7.43 12.22 -25.47
C ASN A 202 8.78 12.74 -25.96
N ILE A 203 9.63 13.17 -25.04
CA ILE A 203 11.00 13.61 -25.36
C ILE A 203 11.88 12.38 -25.50
N ASP A 204 12.50 12.19 -26.66
CA ASP A 204 13.46 11.11 -26.88
C ASP A 204 14.84 11.50 -26.38
N LEU A 205 15.31 10.84 -25.32
CA LEU A 205 16.63 11.11 -24.72
C LEU A 205 17.79 10.88 -25.69
N LYS A 206 17.61 10.04 -26.72
CA LYS A 206 18.65 9.83 -27.74
C LYS A 206 18.89 11.07 -28.61
N GLN A 207 17.89 11.96 -28.68
CA GLN A 207 17.93 13.18 -29.48
C GLN A 207 18.08 14.42 -28.60
N THR A 208 17.55 14.38 -27.38
CA THR A 208 17.54 15.53 -26.46
C THR A 208 17.89 15.04 -25.05
N PRO A 209 19.19 14.81 -24.76
CA PRO A 209 19.64 14.41 -23.43
C PRO A 209 19.80 15.62 -22.49
N ASP A 210 19.89 16.85 -23.02
CA ASP A 210 20.20 18.06 -22.25
C ASP A 210 18.99 18.96 -22.06
N PHE A 211 18.81 19.44 -20.83
CA PHE A 211 17.67 20.25 -20.40
C PHE A 211 18.14 21.47 -19.61
N GLN A 212 17.61 22.66 -19.90
CA GLN A 212 17.66 23.76 -18.92
C GLN A 212 16.46 23.66 -18.01
N LEU A 213 16.69 23.53 -16.71
CA LEU A 213 15.65 23.44 -15.68
C LEU A 213 15.79 24.58 -14.68
N ARG A 214 14.65 25.09 -14.21
CA ARG A 214 14.58 26.09 -13.15
C ARG A 214 13.48 25.73 -12.15
N LEU A 215 13.78 25.91 -10.87
CA LEU A 215 12.83 25.84 -9.77
C LEU A 215 12.97 27.12 -8.95
N GLU A 216 11.86 27.83 -8.79
CA GLU A 216 11.80 29.10 -8.08
C GLU A 216 10.76 29.00 -6.96
N ARG A 217 11.10 29.54 -5.78
CA ARG A 217 10.15 29.84 -4.69
C ARG A 217 9.90 31.34 -4.66
N THR A 218 8.63 31.74 -4.72
CA THR A 218 8.18 33.13 -4.59
C THR A 218 7.46 33.32 -3.25
N ASN A 219 6.95 34.53 -2.98
CA ASN A 219 6.14 34.79 -1.77
C ASN A 219 4.78 34.04 -1.77
N GLU A 220 4.31 33.64 -2.95
CA GLU A 220 2.99 33.07 -3.18
C GLU A 220 3.01 31.57 -3.47
N GLY A 221 4.17 31.01 -3.87
CA GLY A 221 4.27 29.61 -4.29
C GLY A 221 5.60 29.28 -4.95
N PHE A 222 5.54 28.46 -6.00
CA PHE A 222 6.69 28.02 -6.79
C PHE A 222 6.43 28.12 -8.28
N VAL A 223 7.51 28.22 -9.04
CA VAL A 223 7.52 28.12 -10.50
C VAL A 223 8.52 27.06 -10.92
N THR A 224 8.04 26.02 -11.59
CA THR A 224 8.90 25.04 -12.27
C THR A 224 8.99 25.43 -13.74
N SER A 225 10.18 25.49 -14.31
CA SER A 225 10.35 25.85 -15.73
C SER A 225 11.34 24.94 -16.45
N TRP A 226 11.14 24.75 -17.75
CA TRP A 226 12.15 24.14 -18.62
C TRP A 226 12.31 24.88 -19.95
N ALA A 227 13.49 24.74 -20.56
CA ALA A 227 13.75 25.12 -21.94
C ALA A 227 14.79 24.17 -22.57
N PRO A 228 14.80 24.01 -23.91
CA PRO A 228 15.94 23.42 -24.61
C PRO A 228 17.22 24.21 -24.32
N VAL A 229 18.38 23.53 -24.30
CA VAL A 229 19.67 24.22 -24.10
C VAL A 229 19.89 25.29 -25.19
N GLY A 230 20.22 26.49 -24.74
CA GLY A 230 20.43 27.66 -25.61
C GLY A 230 19.15 28.40 -26.00
N SER A 231 17.99 28.02 -25.46
CA SER A 231 16.72 28.69 -25.72
C SER A 231 16.25 29.53 -24.52
N ASP A 232 15.80 30.76 -24.80
CA ASP A 232 15.15 31.62 -23.79
C ASP A 232 13.63 31.36 -23.68
N LYS A 233 13.10 30.36 -24.39
CA LYS A 233 11.67 30.03 -24.43
C LYS A 233 11.29 29.07 -23.30
N TRP A 234 11.16 29.61 -22.11
CA TRP A 234 10.76 28.85 -20.92
C TRP A 234 9.28 28.45 -20.95
N VAL A 235 9.02 27.15 -20.76
CA VAL A 235 7.68 26.63 -20.44
C VAL A 235 7.62 26.44 -18.94
N SER A 236 6.60 27.01 -18.28
CA SER A 236 6.51 27.03 -16.82
C SER A 236 5.19 26.50 -16.30
N GLN A 237 5.22 25.96 -15.08
CA GLN A 237 4.05 25.65 -14.27
C GLN A 237 4.14 26.34 -12.92
N LYS A 238 2.99 26.77 -12.40
CA LYS A 238 2.88 27.38 -11.08
C LYS A 238 2.34 26.37 -10.08
N VAL A 239 2.93 26.36 -8.91
CA VAL A 239 2.47 25.60 -7.74
C VAL A 239 2.17 26.63 -6.65
N PRO A 240 0.97 26.65 -6.05
CA PRO A 240 0.65 27.61 -5.00
C PRO A 240 1.35 27.27 -3.66
N HIS A 241 1.29 28.19 -2.70
CA HIS A 241 1.66 28.02 -1.29
C HIS A 241 3.17 27.87 -1.03
N ALA A 242 3.85 29.01 -0.83
CA ALA A 242 5.30 29.04 -0.58
C ALA A 242 5.72 28.36 0.73
N ASP A 243 4.79 28.24 1.69
CA ASP A 243 4.95 27.60 3.00
C ASP A 243 4.73 26.08 2.95
N LEU A 244 4.41 25.49 1.78
CA LEU A 244 4.29 24.05 1.57
C LEU A 244 5.52 23.27 2.05
N ILE A 245 6.71 23.86 1.94
CA ILE A 245 8.00 23.25 2.33
C ILE A 245 8.46 23.62 3.74
N THR A 246 7.57 24.17 4.57
CA THR A 246 7.86 24.52 5.97
C THR A 246 6.73 24.06 6.89
N GLN A 247 6.27 22.82 6.71
CA GLN A 247 5.20 22.24 7.52
C GLN A 247 5.79 21.42 8.68
N GLN A 248 6.82 20.62 8.41
CA GLN A 248 7.52 19.79 9.39
C GLN A 248 8.68 20.55 10.04
N ASP A 249 9.52 21.22 9.26
CA ASP A 249 10.54 22.16 9.74
C ASP A 249 10.05 23.60 9.48
N LYS A 250 9.91 24.40 10.53
CA LYS A 250 9.41 25.78 10.41
C LYS A 250 10.50 26.78 10.06
N ASP A 251 11.76 26.40 10.26
CA ASP A 251 12.88 27.31 10.22
C ASP A 251 13.72 27.13 8.96
N ASN A 252 13.74 25.93 8.37
CA ASN A 252 14.58 25.60 7.22
C ASN A 252 13.88 24.72 6.20
N TYR A 253 14.48 24.64 5.01
CA TYR A 253 14.12 23.70 3.95
C TYR A 253 15.35 23.35 3.10
N TYR A 254 15.23 22.32 2.27
CA TYR A 254 16.35 21.74 1.53
C TYR A 254 16.08 21.80 0.02
N VAL A 255 16.99 22.43 -0.72
CA VAL A 255 16.87 22.62 -2.18
C VAL A 255 18.09 22.07 -2.90
N GLY A 256 17.88 21.48 -4.08
CA GLY A 256 18.98 20.94 -4.86
C GLY A 256 18.57 20.08 -6.05
N PHE A 257 19.43 19.11 -6.36
CA PHE A 257 19.32 18.23 -7.52
C PHE A 257 19.22 16.77 -7.07
N PHE A 258 18.34 15.99 -7.69
CA PHE A 258 18.08 14.62 -7.28
C PHE A 258 18.12 13.63 -8.44
N ALA A 259 18.32 12.37 -8.10
CA ALA A 259 18.04 11.21 -8.93
C ALA A 259 17.37 10.11 -8.09
N SER A 260 16.53 9.31 -8.73
CA SER A 260 15.83 8.15 -8.17
C SER A 260 15.73 7.08 -9.24
N ARG A 261 15.96 5.83 -8.83
CA ARG A 261 15.82 4.57 -9.55
C ARG A 261 16.40 4.59 -10.97
N ASN A 262 17.48 3.84 -11.18
CA ASN A 262 18.12 3.67 -12.48
C ASN A 262 18.30 4.98 -13.30
N ALA A 263 18.74 6.05 -12.64
CA ALA A 263 18.95 7.35 -13.27
C ALA A 263 20.37 7.86 -12.98
N LYS A 264 21.03 8.37 -14.01
CA LYS A 264 22.31 9.07 -13.92
C LYS A 264 22.21 10.39 -14.67
N ILE A 265 22.52 11.47 -13.96
CA ILE A 265 22.54 12.82 -14.52
C ILE A 265 23.85 13.52 -14.23
N THR A 266 24.20 14.46 -15.11
CA THR A 266 25.25 15.45 -14.89
C THR A 266 24.65 16.85 -14.87
N VAL A 267 24.87 17.57 -13.78
CA VAL A 267 24.41 18.93 -13.54
C VAL A 267 25.56 19.89 -13.82
N SER A 268 25.34 20.87 -14.69
CA SER A 268 26.32 21.90 -15.05
C SER A 268 25.67 23.28 -15.10
N HIS A 269 26.48 24.34 -15.11
CA HIS A 269 26.01 25.73 -15.15
C HIS A 269 24.95 26.03 -14.08
N ALA A 270 25.13 25.44 -12.88
CA ALA A 270 24.20 25.56 -11.78
C ALA A 270 24.38 26.91 -11.09
N SER A 271 23.26 27.55 -10.75
CA SER A 271 23.23 28.76 -9.94
C SER A 271 22.07 28.71 -8.95
N LEU A 272 22.32 29.25 -7.76
CA LEU A 272 21.33 29.45 -6.72
C LEU A 272 21.37 30.92 -6.31
N VAL A 273 20.26 31.62 -6.48
CA VAL A 273 20.11 33.01 -6.02
C VAL A 273 19.01 33.05 -4.98
N THR A 274 19.26 33.74 -3.86
CA THR A 274 18.28 33.91 -2.79
C THR A 274 17.79 35.34 -2.69
N SER A 275 16.60 35.51 -2.11
CA SER A 275 16.06 36.83 -1.75
C SER A 275 15.23 36.73 -0.47
N PRO A 276 15.00 37.83 0.27
CA PRO A 276 14.10 37.80 1.42
C PRO A 276 12.70 37.33 1.02
N ALA A 277 12.12 36.43 1.81
CA ALA A 277 10.75 35.97 1.64
C ALA A 277 9.79 36.78 2.52
N ASN A 278 8.69 37.23 1.91
CA ASN A 278 7.54 37.82 2.57
C ASN A 278 6.34 36.92 2.28
N ILE A 279 6.36 35.71 2.83
CA ILE A 279 5.37 34.68 2.51
C ILE A 279 3.99 35.05 3.03
N VAL A 280 2.97 34.71 2.24
CA VAL A 280 1.58 34.71 2.69
C VAL A 280 1.27 33.32 3.23
N ALA A 281 0.93 33.21 4.51
CA ALA A 281 0.52 31.95 5.11
C ALA A 281 -0.66 31.35 4.33
N SER A 282 -0.51 30.09 3.92
CA SER A 282 -1.60 29.34 3.29
C SER A 282 -2.64 28.93 4.33
N GLN A 283 -3.82 28.55 3.85
CA GLN A 283 -4.74 27.81 4.71
C GLN A 283 -4.12 26.45 5.03
N PRO A 284 -4.26 25.95 6.28
CA PRO A 284 -3.80 24.61 6.61
C PRO A 284 -4.31 23.59 5.61
N TYR A 285 -3.45 22.65 5.21
CA TYR A 285 -3.87 21.56 4.34
C TYR A 285 -5.05 20.82 4.97
N VAL A 286 -6.12 20.68 4.20
CA VAL A 286 -7.27 19.86 4.56
C VAL A 286 -7.30 18.69 3.59
N ALA A 287 -7.15 17.47 4.12
CA ALA A 287 -7.28 16.27 3.33
C ALA A 287 -8.62 16.26 2.60
N LYS A 288 -8.62 15.76 1.36
CA LYS A 288 -9.83 15.72 0.54
C LYS A 288 -10.93 14.93 1.24
N THR A 289 -12.04 15.61 1.56
CA THR A 289 -13.26 14.95 2.02
C THR A 289 -13.88 14.18 0.85
N TRP A 290 -14.13 12.90 1.07
CA TRP A 290 -14.82 12.06 0.10
C TRP A 290 -16.34 12.18 0.26
N PRO A 291 -17.12 12.12 -0.84
CA PRO A 291 -18.57 12.04 -0.74
C PRO A 291 -19.00 10.86 0.13
N VAL A 292 -20.06 11.04 0.89
CA VAL A 292 -20.69 9.91 1.60
C VAL A 292 -21.10 8.85 0.61
N VAL A 293 -20.78 7.59 0.93
CA VAL A 293 -21.21 6.42 0.19
C VAL A 293 -22.35 5.77 0.96
N MET A 294 -23.48 5.53 0.28
CA MET A 294 -24.58 4.69 0.78
C MET A 294 -24.65 3.43 -0.08
N GLN A 295 -24.70 2.28 0.57
CA GLN A 295 -24.78 0.97 -0.06
C GLN A 295 -26.06 0.24 0.35
N ILE A 296 -26.83 -0.24 -0.62
CA ILE A 296 -27.93 -1.18 -0.39
C ILE A 296 -27.38 -2.61 -0.46
N ALA A 297 -27.60 -3.37 0.60
CA ALA A 297 -27.11 -4.74 0.76
C ALA A 297 -28.21 -5.80 0.64
N SER A 298 -29.34 -5.44 0.04
CA SER A 298 -30.46 -6.37 -0.18
C SER A 298 -30.70 -6.65 -1.66
N GLY A 299 -31.18 -7.86 -1.93
CA GLY A 299 -31.48 -8.38 -3.26
C GLY A 299 -32.71 -7.75 -3.89
N VAL A 300 -32.84 -7.94 -5.20
CA VAL A 300 -34.02 -7.55 -5.99
C VAL A 300 -35.09 -8.65 -6.05
N GLN A 301 -34.82 -9.80 -5.45
CA GLN A 301 -35.74 -10.94 -5.43
C GLN A 301 -35.86 -11.52 -4.02
N SER A 302 -37.05 -12.02 -3.69
CA SER A 302 -37.33 -12.71 -2.43
C SER A 302 -38.32 -13.85 -2.64
N GLN A 303 -38.07 -15.00 -2.02
CA GLN A 303 -39.03 -16.12 -1.99
C GLN A 303 -40.20 -15.87 -1.01
N SER A 304 -39.97 -15.05 0.00
CA SER A 304 -40.93 -14.79 1.08
C SER A 304 -41.56 -13.40 0.95
N ALA A 305 -42.78 -13.27 1.48
CA ALA A 305 -43.37 -11.95 1.74
C ALA A 305 -42.66 -11.24 2.91
N ASP A 306 -42.08 -11.98 3.86
CA ASP A 306 -41.29 -11.40 4.94
C ASP A 306 -39.89 -11.03 4.44
N TYR A 307 -39.58 -9.74 4.48
CA TYR A 307 -38.36 -9.19 3.91
C TYR A 307 -37.67 -8.25 4.88
N VAL A 308 -36.34 -8.20 4.80
CA VAL A 308 -35.51 -7.27 5.57
C VAL A 308 -34.67 -6.46 4.60
N LEU A 309 -35.00 -5.19 4.45
CA LEU A 309 -34.17 -4.23 3.73
C LEU A 309 -32.92 -3.94 4.57
N GLN A 310 -31.76 -3.90 3.92
CA GLN A 310 -30.45 -3.68 4.49
C GLN A 310 -29.74 -2.57 3.73
N ALA A 311 -29.18 -1.61 4.47
CA ALA A 311 -28.32 -0.58 3.91
C ALA A 311 -27.25 -0.18 4.92
N ARG A 312 -26.16 0.42 4.44
CA ARG A 312 -25.12 1.01 5.29
C ARG A 312 -24.52 2.24 4.62
N ALA A 313 -23.89 3.10 5.41
CA ALA A 313 -23.29 4.33 4.91
C ALA A 313 -21.89 4.57 5.49
N SER A 314 -21.07 5.34 4.78
CA SER A 314 -19.71 5.70 5.19
C SER A 314 -19.64 6.84 6.21
N ASP A 315 -20.78 7.28 6.74
CA ASP A 315 -20.88 8.36 7.71
C ASP A 315 -21.96 8.02 8.76
N ASP A 316 -21.89 8.66 9.92
CA ASP A 316 -22.98 8.64 10.89
C ASP A 316 -24.20 9.31 10.26
N GLY A 317 -25.42 8.92 10.63
CA GLY A 317 -26.60 9.60 10.10
C GLY A 317 -27.91 8.89 10.39
N ASP A 318 -28.91 9.21 9.58
CA ASP A 318 -30.28 8.75 9.75
C ASP A 318 -30.82 8.16 8.43
N PHE A 319 -31.36 6.94 8.48
CA PHE A 319 -32.09 6.33 7.38
C PHE A 319 -33.59 6.59 7.48
N THR A 320 -34.21 6.93 6.35
CA THR A 320 -35.67 6.95 6.16
C THR A 320 -36.02 6.07 4.96
N VAL A 321 -37.02 5.21 5.13
CA VAL A 321 -37.44 4.21 4.14
C VAL A 321 -38.93 4.36 3.88
N ARG A 322 -39.29 4.46 2.60
CA ARG A 322 -40.66 4.37 2.12
C ARG A 322 -40.83 3.11 1.28
N GLN A 323 -41.89 2.36 1.49
CA GLN A 323 -42.32 1.25 0.64
C GLN A 323 -43.63 1.66 -0.03
N ASP A 324 -43.67 1.66 -1.36
CA ASP A 324 -44.83 2.07 -2.16
C ASP A 324 -45.44 3.39 -1.65
N GLU A 325 -44.61 4.41 -1.50
CA GLU A 325 -44.93 5.75 -0.97
C GLU A 325 -45.28 5.82 0.53
N VAL A 326 -45.41 4.70 1.23
CA VAL A 326 -45.68 4.65 2.68
C VAL A 326 -44.38 4.58 3.47
N THR A 327 -44.16 5.50 4.40
CA THR A 327 -42.99 5.47 5.29
C THR A 327 -43.08 4.31 6.27
N ILE A 328 -42.12 3.38 6.19
CA ILE A 328 -42.01 2.20 7.08
C ILE A 328 -40.84 2.31 8.06
N GLY A 329 -39.91 3.22 7.82
CA GLY A 329 -38.84 3.59 8.74
C GLY A 329 -38.56 5.09 8.63
N MET A 330 -38.48 5.80 9.74
CA MET A 330 -38.27 7.25 9.77
C MET A 330 -37.12 7.60 10.71
N ASN A 331 -36.15 8.37 10.20
CA ASN A 331 -35.02 8.93 10.93
C ASN A 331 -34.34 7.93 11.88
N LYS A 332 -34.02 6.74 11.36
CA LYS A 332 -33.37 5.68 12.10
C LYS A 332 -31.88 5.94 12.16
N LYS A 333 -31.39 6.27 13.35
CA LYS A 333 -29.97 6.53 13.61
C LYS A 333 -29.12 5.30 13.36
N VAL A 334 -27.98 5.51 12.72
CA VAL A 334 -26.97 4.48 12.44
C VAL A 334 -25.58 5.09 12.56
N LYS A 335 -24.61 4.31 13.03
CA LYS A 335 -23.20 4.68 12.96
C LYS A 335 -22.59 4.34 11.62
N ALA A 336 -21.58 5.10 11.21
CA ALA A 336 -20.85 4.83 9.99
C ALA A 336 -20.38 3.37 9.95
N GLY A 337 -20.63 2.68 8.83
CA GLY A 337 -20.27 1.29 8.64
C GLY A 337 -21.28 0.27 9.17
N GLU A 338 -22.11 0.62 10.16
CA GLU A 338 -23.10 -0.29 10.72
C GLU A 338 -24.21 -0.62 9.71
N MET A 339 -24.65 -1.87 9.72
CA MET A 339 -25.74 -2.33 8.87
C MET A 339 -27.09 -1.89 9.46
N PHE A 340 -27.76 -0.95 8.81
CA PHE A 340 -29.16 -0.63 9.05
C PHE A 340 -30.06 -1.75 8.50
N THR A 341 -31.11 -2.10 9.25
CA THR A 341 -32.11 -3.08 8.83
C THR A 341 -33.53 -2.55 9.04
N GLN A 342 -34.40 -2.79 8.06
CA GLN A 342 -35.82 -2.43 8.14
C GLN A 342 -36.69 -3.62 7.67
N PRO A 343 -37.43 -4.25 8.59
CA PRO A 343 -38.45 -5.24 8.22
C PRO A 343 -39.54 -4.64 7.32
N ALA A 344 -40.01 -5.42 6.37
CA ALA A 344 -41.05 -5.07 5.41
C ALA A 344 -41.86 -6.33 5.02
N THR A 345 -43.08 -6.10 4.53
CA THR A 345 -43.93 -7.16 3.96
C THR A 345 -44.12 -6.89 2.48
N LEU A 346 -43.61 -7.78 1.63
CA LEU A 346 -43.64 -7.63 0.18
C LEU A 346 -45.00 -8.01 -0.41
N LYS A 347 -45.41 -7.23 -1.42
CA LYS A 347 -46.41 -7.61 -2.42
C LYS A 347 -45.71 -8.44 -3.52
N GLU A 348 -46.39 -8.69 -4.63
CA GLU A 348 -45.76 -9.29 -5.82
C GLU A 348 -44.57 -8.45 -6.31
N ASN A 349 -44.76 -7.13 -6.37
CA ASN A 349 -43.71 -6.16 -6.58
C ASN A 349 -43.81 -5.10 -5.48
N SER A 350 -42.69 -4.73 -4.86
CA SER A 350 -42.63 -3.65 -3.87
C SER A 350 -41.45 -2.75 -4.16
N THR A 351 -41.68 -1.45 -4.16
CA THR A 351 -40.64 -0.45 -4.43
C THR A 351 -40.29 0.30 -3.16
N PHE A 352 -39.00 0.35 -2.85
CA PHE A 352 -38.43 1.07 -1.73
C PHE A 352 -37.73 2.33 -2.21
N GLU A 353 -37.96 3.44 -1.52
CA GLU A 353 -37.13 4.64 -1.55
C GLU A 353 -36.35 4.69 -0.24
N ILE A 354 -35.02 4.69 -0.33
CA ILE A 354 -34.09 4.71 0.80
C ILE A 354 -33.36 6.04 0.79
N VAL A 355 -33.57 6.84 1.83
CA VAL A 355 -32.92 8.13 2.02
C VAL A 355 -31.97 8.04 3.21
N PHE A 356 -30.70 8.36 3.01
CA PHE A 356 -29.72 8.55 4.07
C PHE A 356 -29.40 10.03 4.23
N THR A 357 -29.56 10.56 5.44
CA THR A 357 -29.16 11.93 5.80
C THR A 357 -27.89 11.87 6.64
N PRO A 358 -26.73 12.29 6.10
CA PRO A 358 -25.46 12.27 6.83
C PRO A 358 -25.43 13.27 7.98
N ALA A 359 -24.88 12.86 9.12
CA ALA A 359 -24.65 13.71 10.28
C ALA A 359 -23.56 14.77 10.02
N SER A 360 -22.67 14.55 9.05
CA SER A 360 -21.68 15.55 8.63
C SER A 360 -22.29 16.78 7.95
N GLY A 361 -23.61 16.82 7.72
CA GLY A 361 -24.29 17.90 6.98
C GLY A 361 -24.10 17.84 5.46
N GLN A 362 -23.52 16.75 4.93
CA GLN A 362 -23.48 16.51 3.50
C GLN A 362 -24.90 16.27 2.93
N LYS A 363 -25.07 16.44 1.62
CA LYS A 363 -26.37 16.29 0.96
C LYS A 363 -26.95 14.89 1.23
N PRO A 364 -28.25 14.77 1.54
CA PRO A 364 -28.91 13.47 1.62
C PRO A 364 -28.76 12.67 0.34
N ILE A 365 -28.61 11.35 0.48
CA ILE A 365 -28.50 10.40 -0.62
C ILE A 365 -29.80 9.63 -0.71
N THR A 366 -30.41 9.58 -1.90
CA THR A 366 -31.60 8.78 -2.18
C THR A 366 -31.26 7.69 -3.19
N GLN A 367 -31.63 6.44 -2.90
CA GLN A 367 -31.58 5.32 -3.83
C GLN A 367 -32.92 4.57 -3.80
N SER A 368 -33.23 3.87 -4.89
CA SER A 368 -34.44 3.06 -5.00
C SER A 368 -34.11 1.59 -5.19
N LEU A 369 -34.96 0.71 -4.67
CA LEU A 369 -34.88 -0.73 -4.85
C LEU A 369 -36.27 -1.27 -5.14
N THR A 370 -36.44 -2.00 -6.25
CA THR A 370 -37.67 -2.77 -6.50
C THR A 370 -37.37 -4.24 -6.23
N VAL A 371 -38.24 -4.86 -5.42
CA VAL A 371 -38.13 -6.27 -5.03
C VAL A 371 -39.31 -7.02 -5.60
N GLU A 372 -39.03 -8.06 -6.37
CA GLU A 372 -40.00 -9.02 -6.89
C GLU A 372 -40.10 -10.22 -5.95
N ARG A 373 -41.33 -10.64 -5.64
CA ARG A 373 -41.56 -11.89 -4.92
C ARG A 373 -41.55 -13.06 -5.90
N ASN A 374 -40.44 -13.79 -5.93
CA ASN A 374 -40.21 -14.90 -6.84
C ASN A 374 -40.44 -16.25 -6.13
N GLN A 375 -41.52 -16.95 -6.50
CA GLN A 375 -41.88 -18.27 -5.93
C GLN A 375 -41.37 -19.45 -6.76
N ARG A 376 -40.49 -19.22 -7.75
CA ARG A 376 -40.04 -20.30 -8.65
C ARG A 376 -39.19 -21.34 -7.95
N VAL A 377 -38.45 -20.92 -6.93
CA VAL A 377 -37.60 -21.75 -6.11
C VAL A 377 -38.12 -21.66 -4.68
N GLU A 378 -38.25 -22.81 -4.03
CA GLU A 378 -38.77 -22.91 -2.67
C GLU A 378 -37.74 -23.54 -1.75
N GLY A 379 -37.56 -22.95 -0.58
CA GLY A 379 -36.80 -23.52 0.54
C GLY A 379 -35.45 -22.85 0.78
N ASN A 380 -34.81 -23.28 1.86
CA ASN A 380 -33.55 -22.71 2.36
C ASN A 380 -32.31 -23.50 1.90
N THR A 381 -32.46 -24.46 0.98
CA THR A 381 -31.33 -25.22 0.45
C THR A 381 -31.47 -25.34 -1.06
N LEU A 382 -30.48 -24.80 -1.78
CA LEU A 382 -30.42 -24.81 -3.24
C LEU A 382 -29.29 -25.72 -3.69
N HIS A 383 -29.59 -26.66 -4.58
CA HIS A 383 -28.61 -27.51 -5.22
C HIS A 383 -28.16 -26.88 -6.54
N VAL A 384 -26.85 -26.90 -6.75
CA VAL A 384 -26.18 -26.27 -7.88
C VAL A 384 -25.23 -27.25 -8.54
N SER A 385 -25.18 -27.30 -9.86
CA SER A 385 -24.22 -28.12 -10.63
C SER A 385 -23.58 -27.30 -11.75
N PRO A 386 -22.44 -27.73 -12.32
CA PRO A 386 -21.83 -27.05 -13.46
C PRO A 386 -22.76 -26.90 -14.67
N GLU A 387 -23.59 -27.92 -14.92
CA GLU A 387 -24.60 -27.95 -15.99
C GLU A 387 -25.97 -27.42 -15.55
N GLY A 388 -26.05 -26.86 -14.34
CA GLY A 388 -27.28 -26.31 -13.79
C GLY A 388 -27.83 -25.19 -14.68
N GLN A 389 -29.14 -25.02 -14.67
CA GLN A 389 -29.82 -24.04 -15.53
C GLN A 389 -30.43 -22.92 -14.71
N SER A 390 -30.43 -21.72 -15.26
CA SER A 390 -31.03 -20.54 -14.62
C SER A 390 -32.55 -20.63 -14.53
N ASP A 391 -33.19 -21.58 -15.22
CA ASP A 391 -34.61 -21.88 -15.17
C ASP A 391 -35.01 -23.11 -14.31
N ALA A 392 -34.02 -23.78 -13.70
CA ALA A 392 -34.21 -24.98 -12.88
C ALA A 392 -34.85 -24.71 -11.50
N LYS A 393 -35.23 -25.77 -10.78
CA LYS A 393 -35.96 -25.65 -9.50
C LYS A 393 -35.07 -25.50 -8.27
N GLY A 394 -33.75 -25.67 -8.41
CA GLY A 394 -32.79 -25.65 -7.28
C GLY A 394 -32.84 -26.90 -6.42
N THR A 395 -33.41 -28.00 -6.93
CA THR A 395 -33.43 -29.30 -6.26
C THR A 395 -32.30 -30.19 -6.76
N LEU A 396 -32.02 -31.31 -6.07
CA LEU A 396 -30.97 -32.24 -6.50
C LEU A 396 -31.18 -32.75 -7.94
N ASP A 397 -32.43 -33.01 -8.34
CA ASP A 397 -32.80 -33.50 -9.68
C ASP A 397 -32.96 -32.38 -10.73
N SER A 398 -32.98 -31.11 -10.29
CA SER A 398 -33.12 -29.93 -11.15
C SER A 398 -32.27 -28.79 -10.58
N PRO A 399 -30.93 -28.92 -10.66
CA PRO A 399 -30.00 -27.98 -10.04
C PRO A 399 -29.94 -26.65 -10.81
N LEU A 400 -29.75 -25.56 -10.07
CA LEU A 400 -29.50 -24.23 -10.62
C LEU A 400 -28.04 -24.08 -11.05
N ASP A 401 -27.76 -23.10 -11.92
CA ASP A 401 -26.41 -22.55 -12.01
C ASP A 401 -26.06 -21.73 -10.73
N LEU A 402 -24.78 -21.54 -10.48
CA LEU A 402 -24.30 -20.89 -9.26
C LEU A 402 -24.73 -19.42 -9.16
N SER A 403 -24.69 -18.65 -10.26
CA SER A 403 -25.04 -17.23 -10.23
C SER A 403 -26.50 -17.04 -9.84
N THR A 404 -27.41 -17.80 -10.48
CA THR A 404 -28.84 -17.76 -10.19
C THR A 404 -29.13 -18.18 -8.74
N ALA A 405 -28.44 -19.20 -8.23
CA ALA A 405 -28.62 -19.63 -6.84
C ALA A 405 -28.18 -18.57 -5.84
N VAL A 406 -27.10 -17.82 -6.09
CA VAL A 406 -26.64 -16.72 -5.24
C VAL A 406 -27.70 -15.63 -5.10
N ASP A 407 -28.34 -15.25 -6.21
CA ASP A 407 -29.36 -14.20 -6.24
C ASP A 407 -30.65 -14.62 -5.53
N LEU A 408 -31.03 -15.89 -5.65
CA LEU A 408 -32.28 -16.43 -5.11
C LEU A 408 -32.18 -16.92 -3.66
N LEU A 409 -30.97 -17.08 -3.10
CA LEU A 409 -30.80 -17.67 -1.79
C LEU A 409 -31.34 -16.75 -0.68
N PRO A 410 -32.31 -17.19 0.14
CA PRO A 410 -32.82 -16.38 1.23
C PRO A 410 -31.78 -16.26 2.36
N PRO A 411 -31.85 -15.23 3.22
CA PRO A 411 -31.01 -15.14 4.41
C PRO A 411 -31.11 -16.40 5.28
N GLY A 412 -29.97 -16.96 5.71
CA GLY A 412 -29.90 -18.23 6.42
C GLY A 412 -29.94 -19.47 5.52
N GLY A 413 -30.10 -19.26 4.20
CA GLY A 413 -30.11 -20.33 3.21
C GLY A 413 -28.71 -20.91 2.94
N LYS A 414 -28.72 -22.06 2.28
CA LYS A 414 -27.54 -22.84 1.92
C LYS A 414 -27.52 -23.18 0.44
N ILE A 415 -26.39 -23.00 -0.22
CA ILE A 415 -26.09 -23.52 -1.55
C ILE A 415 -25.21 -24.76 -1.38
N ILE A 416 -25.61 -25.86 -2.02
CA ILE A 416 -24.84 -27.11 -2.11
C ILE A 416 -24.34 -27.26 -3.55
N LEU A 417 -23.04 -27.08 -3.76
CA LEU A 417 -22.38 -27.36 -5.03
C LEU A 417 -22.22 -28.88 -5.20
N ALA A 418 -22.66 -29.42 -6.33
CA ALA A 418 -22.21 -30.73 -6.78
C ALA A 418 -20.70 -30.68 -7.10
N ALA A 419 -20.07 -31.84 -7.20
CA ALA A 419 -18.70 -31.91 -7.67
C ALA A 419 -18.61 -31.43 -9.13
N GLY A 420 -17.56 -30.67 -9.45
CA GLY A 420 -17.30 -30.17 -10.80
C GLY A 420 -16.66 -28.80 -10.83
N ASP A 421 -16.52 -28.27 -12.05
CA ASP A 421 -15.83 -27.02 -12.35
C ASP A 421 -16.84 -25.91 -12.67
N TYR A 422 -16.71 -24.77 -12.01
CA TYR A 422 -17.64 -23.64 -12.06
C TYR A 422 -16.95 -22.39 -12.60
N PRO A 423 -17.64 -21.59 -13.44
CA PRO A 423 -17.07 -20.36 -13.95
C PRO A 423 -16.81 -19.36 -12.81
N GLN A 424 -15.99 -18.35 -13.12
CA GLN A 424 -15.79 -17.20 -12.23
C GLN A 424 -17.14 -16.64 -11.76
N THR A 425 -17.28 -16.42 -10.46
CA THR A 425 -18.54 -16.02 -9.84
C THR A 425 -18.37 -14.78 -8.97
N VAL A 426 -19.41 -13.95 -8.90
CA VAL A 426 -19.52 -12.84 -7.94
C VAL A 426 -20.66 -13.13 -6.98
N ILE A 427 -20.41 -12.97 -5.68
CA ILE A 427 -21.44 -12.87 -4.66
C ILE A 427 -21.58 -11.37 -4.34
N PRO A 428 -22.52 -10.66 -5.00
CA PRO A 428 -22.58 -9.21 -4.95
C PRO A 428 -23.07 -8.74 -3.58
N LEU A 429 -22.82 -7.47 -3.24
CA LEU A 429 -23.25 -6.89 -1.98
C LEU A 429 -24.74 -7.11 -1.66
N GLN A 430 -25.60 -7.10 -2.69
CA GLN A 430 -27.03 -7.33 -2.61
C GLN A 430 -27.40 -8.76 -2.18
N ALA A 431 -26.49 -9.71 -2.35
CA ALA A 431 -26.67 -11.10 -1.91
C ALA A 431 -26.28 -11.30 -0.44
N SER A 432 -26.05 -10.25 0.36
CA SER A 432 -25.69 -10.35 1.78
C SER A 432 -26.67 -11.19 2.61
N GLY A 433 -26.12 -11.88 3.61
CA GLY A 433 -26.90 -12.49 4.68
C GLY A 433 -27.31 -11.46 5.74
N LEU A 434 -27.95 -11.96 6.80
CA LEU A 434 -28.20 -11.19 8.02
C LEU A 434 -27.27 -11.68 9.12
N ARG A 435 -26.99 -10.83 10.11
CA ARG A 435 -26.11 -11.15 11.26
C ARG A 435 -26.43 -12.50 11.91
N GLU A 436 -27.72 -12.77 12.13
CA GLU A 436 -28.19 -14.02 12.76
C GLU A 436 -28.69 -15.06 11.74
N LYS A 437 -28.60 -14.75 10.44
CA LYS A 437 -29.00 -15.64 9.33
C LYS A 437 -27.96 -15.59 8.22
N VAL A 438 -26.76 -16.07 8.55
CA VAL A 438 -25.61 -16.20 7.64
C VAL A 438 -25.99 -17.12 6.48
N LYS A 439 -25.65 -16.71 5.25
CA LYS A 439 -25.83 -17.54 4.06
C LYS A 439 -24.64 -18.47 3.90
N THR A 440 -24.84 -19.69 3.42
CA THR A 440 -23.77 -20.67 3.26
C THR A 440 -23.58 -21.08 1.80
N LEU A 441 -22.34 -21.12 1.32
CA LEU A 441 -21.94 -21.81 0.10
C LEU A 441 -21.01 -22.96 0.49
N GLN A 442 -21.37 -24.20 0.14
CA GLN A 442 -20.49 -25.33 0.39
C GLN A 442 -20.53 -26.39 -0.70
N ALA A 443 -19.48 -27.19 -0.79
CA ALA A 443 -19.42 -28.31 -1.71
C ALA A 443 -19.97 -29.61 -1.10
N ASN A 444 -20.51 -30.46 -1.97
CA ASN A 444 -20.72 -31.88 -1.75
C ASN A 444 -19.81 -32.64 -2.73
N GLY A 445 -18.63 -33.04 -2.25
CA GLY A 445 -17.53 -33.50 -3.11
C GLY A 445 -16.59 -32.35 -3.49
N LYS A 446 -15.83 -32.52 -4.58
CA LYS A 446 -14.84 -31.53 -5.02
C LYS A 446 -15.48 -30.54 -6.00
N ALA A 447 -15.73 -29.31 -5.55
CA ALA A 447 -16.17 -28.20 -6.40
C ALA A 447 -15.02 -27.19 -6.57
N VAL A 448 -14.72 -26.83 -7.83
CA VAL A 448 -13.67 -25.87 -8.21
C VAL A 448 -14.34 -24.65 -8.83
N ILE A 449 -14.05 -23.44 -8.35
CA ILE A 449 -14.54 -22.18 -8.93
C ILE A 449 -13.35 -21.43 -9.52
N HIS A 450 -13.45 -21.01 -10.78
CA HIS A 450 -12.41 -20.26 -11.50
C HIS A 450 -12.41 -18.76 -11.11
N GLY A 451 -12.35 -18.48 -9.81
CA GLY A 451 -12.41 -17.14 -9.22
C GLY A 451 -13.72 -16.81 -8.50
N LEU A 452 -13.58 -16.17 -7.34
CA LEU A 452 -14.73 -15.76 -6.54
C LEU A 452 -14.53 -14.35 -5.97
N LEU A 453 -15.43 -13.43 -6.31
CA LEU A 453 -15.52 -12.13 -5.67
C LEU A 453 -16.66 -12.13 -4.65
N LEU A 454 -16.33 -11.98 -3.37
CA LEU A 454 -17.28 -11.87 -2.25
C LEU A 454 -17.40 -10.42 -1.79
N ASP A 455 -18.32 -9.68 -2.39
CA ASP A 455 -18.69 -8.32 -1.97
C ASP A 455 -19.74 -8.33 -0.84
N ALA A 456 -20.47 -9.44 -0.73
CA ALA A 456 -21.50 -9.65 0.29
C ALA A 456 -20.96 -9.78 1.71
N ASN A 457 -21.83 -9.44 2.67
CA ASN A 457 -21.59 -9.62 4.10
C ASN A 457 -22.31 -10.87 4.61
N TYR A 458 -21.87 -11.40 5.75
CA TYR A 458 -22.52 -12.51 6.46
C TYR A 458 -22.70 -13.78 5.60
N TRP A 459 -21.62 -14.20 4.95
CA TRP A 459 -21.50 -15.48 4.25
C TRP A 459 -20.55 -16.44 4.96
N HIS A 460 -20.88 -17.73 4.93
CA HIS A 460 -19.99 -18.84 5.22
C HIS A 460 -19.65 -19.56 3.92
N ILE A 461 -18.40 -19.51 3.49
CA ILE A 461 -17.89 -20.22 2.33
C ILE A 461 -17.08 -21.41 2.85
N ASN A 462 -17.49 -22.63 2.53
CA ASN A 462 -16.90 -23.83 3.13
C ASN A 462 -16.54 -24.92 2.11
N GLY A 463 -15.31 -25.42 2.17
CA GLY A 463 -14.93 -26.68 1.51
C GLY A 463 -14.91 -26.61 -0.02
N ILE A 464 -14.55 -25.45 -0.59
CA ILE A 464 -14.43 -25.25 -2.04
C ILE A 464 -12.97 -25.05 -2.46
N SER A 465 -12.70 -25.28 -3.74
CA SER A 465 -11.42 -24.97 -4.38
C SER A 465 -11.52 -23.74 -5.28
N ILE A 466 -10.49 -22.90 -5.33
CA ILE A 466 -10.39 -21.71 -6.17
C ILE A 466 -9.13 -21.78 -7.03
N THR A 467 -9.24 -21.54 -8.34
CA THR A 467 -8.11 -21.51 -9.29
C THR A 467 -8.27 -20.38 -10.31
N ASP A 468 -7.20 -20.12 -11.06
CA ASP A 468 -7.06 -19.12 -12.13
C ASP A 468 -7.17 -17.68 -11.65
N LYS A 469 -8.25 -17.30 -10.96
CA LYS A 469 -8.44 -15.96 -10.37
C LYS A 469 -8.59 -16.08 -8.87
N SER A 470 -8.10 -15.09 -8.14
CA SER A 470 -8.20 -14.99 -6.68
C SER A 470 -9.61 -15.19 -6.10
N LEU A 471 -9.67 -15.67 -4.87
CA LEU A 471 -10.77 -15.36 -3.96
C LEU A 471 -10.56 -13.96 -3.38
N ARG A 472 -11.37 -12.98 -3.80
CA ARG A 472 -11.34 -11.61 -3.26
C ARG A 472 -12.53 -11.37 -2.35
N ILE A 473 -12.27 -10.90 -1.13
CA ILE A 473 -13.27 -10.62 -0.10
C ILE A 473 -13.27 -9.12 0.18
N GLN A 474 -14.37 -8.46 -0.18
CA GLN A 474 -14.58 -7.03 0.04
C GLN A 474 -15.70 -6.76 1.05
N GLY A 475 -16.55 -7.76 1.29
CA GLY A 475 -17.56 -7.73 2.34
C GLY A 475 -16.99 -7.90 3.75
N SER A 476 -17.88 -7.89 4.73
CA SER A 476 -17.57 -7.96 6.16
C SER A 476 -18.34 -9.09 6.85
N HIS A 477 -17.85 -9.54 8.00
CA HIS A 477 -18.47 -10.60 8.79
C HIS A 477 -18.63 -11.93 8.04
N ASN A 478 -17.71 -12.24 7.13
CA ASN A 478 -17.71 -13.52 6.42
C ASN A 478 -16.80 -14.54 7.12
N LEU A 479 -17.16 -15.81 7.00
CA LEU A 479 -16.34 -16.95 7.40
C LEU A 479 -15.92 -17.73 6.14
N ILE A 480 -14.63 -17.81 5.90
CA ILE A 480 -14.03 -18.57 4.80
C ILE A 480 -13.32 -19.76 5.41
N GLU A 481 -13.86 -20.96 5.24
CA GLU A 481 -13.43 -22.14 5.99
C GLU A 481 -13.08 -23.30 5.05
N ASN A 482 -11.97 -23.98 5.29
CA ASN A 482 -11.54 -25.15 4.50
C ASN A 482 -11.49 -24.86 2.98
N VAL A 483 -11.09 -23.65 2.60
CA VAL A 483 -10.95 -23.26 1.18
C VAL A 483 -9.52 -23.49 0.73
N THR A 484 -9.35 -24.10 -0.44
CA THR A 484 -8.03 -24.24 -1.09
C THR A 484 -7.96 -23.33 -2.31
N ALA A 485 -7.09 -22.34 -2.30
CA ALA A 485 -6.80 -21.50 -3.46
C ALA A 485 -5.47 -21.90 -4.08
N TYR A 486 -5.41 -22.15 -5.39
CA TYR A 486 -4.16 -22.56 -6.01
C TYR A 486 -4.01 -22.08 -7.45
N LYS A 487 -2.76 -21.88 -7.87
CA LYS A 487 -2.41 -21.52 -9.26
C LYS A 487 -3.24 -20.35 -9.81
N ASN A 488 -3.50 -19.37 -8.96
CA ASN A 488 -4.16 -18.14 -9.36
C ASN A 488 -3.14 -17.20 -10.04
N GLU A 489 -3.62 -16.38 -10.97
CA GLU A 489 -2.82 -15.38 -11.70
C GLU A 489 -2.38 -14.17 -10.86
N ASP A 490 -2.74 -14.17 -9.59
CA ASP A 490 -2.49 -13.15 -8.57
C ASP A 490 -2.64 -13.86 -7.20
N THR A 491 -2.68 -13.12 -6.09
CA THR A 491 -2.86 -13.63 -4.73
C THR A 491 -3.99 -14.66 -4.63
N GLY A 492 -3.79 -15.76 -3.91
CA GLY A 492 -4.80 -16.80 -3.77
C GLY A 492 -6.06 -16.35 -3.02
N ILE A 493 -5.91 -15.91 -1.76
CA ILE A 493 -7.02 -15.42 -0.92
C ILE A 493 -6.71 -14.01 -0.44
N GLN A 494 -7.53 -13.03 -0.83
CA GLN A 494 -7.29 -11.61 -0.54
C GLN A 494 -8.50 -10.95 0.12
N ILE A 495 -8.29 -10.33 1.28
CA ILE A 495 -9.20 -9.36 1.89
C ILE A 495 -8.68 -7.96 1.57
N SER A 496 -9.50 -7.14 0.90
CA SER A 496 -9.16 -5.75 0.55
C SER A 496 -10.43 -4.96 0.21
N SER A 497 -10.39 -3.63 0.25
CA SER A 497 -11.54 -2.82 -0.18
C SER A 497 -11.26 -1.97 -1.41
N PRO A 498 -12.28 -1.69 -2.24
CA PRO A 498 -12.15 -0.74 -3.34
C PRO A 498 -11.69 0.63 -2.87
N ASP A 499 -11.06 1.36 -3.78
CA ASP A 499 -10.80 2.79 -3.57
C ASP A 499 -12.13 3.55 -3.41
N LYS A 500 -12.12 4.65 -2.64
CA LYS A 500 -13.26 5.57 -2.43
C LYS A 500 -14.50 4.98 -1.76
N THR A 501 -14.47 3.74 -1.28
CA THR A 501 -15.58 3.14 -0.49
C THR A 501 -15.76 3.83 0.87
N GLY A 502 -14.73 4.51 1.38
CA GLY A 502 -14.75 5.16 2.69
C GLY A 502 -14.39 4.20 3.82
N ARG A 503 -13.58 4.68 4.78
CA ARG A 503 -13.01 3.85 5.87
C ARG A 503 -14.05 3.03 6.65
N PRO A 504 -15.21 3.58 7.05
CA PRO A 504 -16.19 2.80 7.80
C PRO A 504 -16.78 1.61 7.03
N LEU A 505 -16.63 1.57 5.70
CA LEU A 505 -17.13 0.50 4.84
C LEU A 505 -16.02 -0.47 4.41
N TRP A 506 -14.80 -0.35 4.92
CA TRP A 506 -13.73 -1.29 4.63
C TRP A 506 -14.06 -2.70 5.15
N ALA A 507 -13.64 -3.72 4.40
CA ALA A 507 -13.79 -5.14 4.73
C ALA A 507 -13.26 -5.41 6.15
N SER A 508 -14.17 -5.82 7.04
CA SER A 508 -13.92 -5.94 8.48
C SER A 508 -14.50 -7.24 9.02
N TYR A 509 -13.95 -7.72 10.13
CA TYR A 509 -14.48 -8.86 10.90
C TYR A 509 -14.65 -10.16 10.08
N ASN A 510 -13.83 -10.35 9.04
CA ASN A 510 -13.80 -11.61 8.32
C ASN A 510 -12.86 -12.60 9.01
N ARG A 511 -13.19 -13.89 8.96
CA ARG A 511 -12.34 -14.98 9.44
C ARG A 511 -12.01 -15.90 8.29
N VAL A 512 -10.73 -16.21 8.10
CA VAL A 512 -10.28 -17.27 7.20
C VAL A 512 -9.71 -18.38 8.07
N VAL A 513 -10.28 -19.58 7.97
CA VAL A 513 -10.05 -20.66 8.93
C VAL A 513 -9.70 -21.95 8.20
N ASN A 514 -8.59 -22.59 8.59
CA ASN A 514 -8.14 -23.89 8.05
C ASN A 514 -7.97 -23.94 6.52
N SER A 515 -7.87 -22.78 5.88
CA SER A 515 -7.69 -22.65 4.43
C SER A 515 -6.24 -22.86 4.01
N GLU A 516 -6.05 -23.19 2.73
CA GLU A 516 -4.76 -23.43 2.11
C GLU A 516 -4.61 -22.57 0.86
N SER A 517 -3.41 -22.03 0.62
CA SER A 517 -3.13 -21.20 -0.56
C SER A 517 -1.74 -21.46 -1.13
N TYR A 518 -1.65 -21.93 -2.38
CA TYR A 518 -0.37 -22.34 -2.95
C TYR A 518 -0.17 -22.18 -4.45
N GLY A 519 1.10 -22.07 -4.87
CA GLY A 519 1.47 -22.06 -6.28
C GLY A 519 0.88 -20.89 -7.06
N ASN A 520 0.49 -19.81 -6.38
CA ASN A 520 -0.04 -18.62 -7.02
C ASN A 520 1.10 -17.81 -7.65
N GLU A 521 0.91 -17.36 -8.89
CA GLU A 521 1.94 -16.67 -9.66
C GLU A 521 1.34 -15.59 -10.57
N ASP A 522 1.72 -14.32 -10.34
CA ASP A 522 1.40 -13.24 -11.26
C ASP A 522 2.43 -13.14 -12.39
N PRO A 523 2.06 -12.62 -13.58
CA PRO A 523 3.00 -12.49 -14.71
C PRO A 523 4.26 -11.67 -14.37
N GLY A 524 4.17 -10.76 -13.40
CA GLY A 524 5.30 -9.98 -12.90
C GLY A 524 6.20 -10.72 -11.93
N LYS A 525 5.73 -11.84 -11.35
CA LYS A 525 6.41 -12.65 -10.31
C LYS A 525 6.79 -11.84 -9.06
N ILE A 526 5.93 -10.90 -8.66
CA ILE A 526 6.24 -9.94 -7.58
C ILE A 526 5.01 -9.53 -6.74
N ASN A 527 3.83 -10.12 -6.96
CA ASN A 527 2.60 -9.70 -6.26
C ASN A 527 1.71 -10.83 -5.76
N ALA A 528 1.85 -12.06 -6.30
CA ALA A 528 0.93 -13.15 -5.96
C ALA A 528 1.32 -13.84 -4.65
N ASP A 529 0.63 -13.45 -3.58
CA ASP A 529 0.76 -14.04 -2.25
C ASP A 529 -0.12 -15.29 -2.07
N GLY A 530 0.12 -16.04 -1.00
CA GLY A 530 -0.84 -17.04 -0.53
C GLY A 530 -2.08 -16.37 0.04
N PHE A 531 -1.89 -15.59 1.12
CA PHE A 531 -2.94 -14.83 1.80
C PHE A 531 -2.58 -13.35 1.86
N ALA A 532 -3.50 -12.46 1.53
CA ALA A 532 -3.29 -11.03 1.70
C ALA A 532 -4.46 -10.36 2.44
N VAL A 533 -4.15 -9.55 3.44
CA VAL A 533 -5.13 -8.69 4.14
C VAL A 533 -4.59 -7.27 4.06
N LYS A 534 -4.71 -6.69 2.86
CA LYS A 534 -3.98 -5.49 2.44
C LYS A 534 -4.87 -4.48 1.74
N MET A 535 -4.39 -3.24 1.66
CA MET A 535 -5.04 -2.12 0.94
C MET A 535 -6.49 -1.85 1.38
N ARG A 536 -6.66 -0.96 2.37
CA ARG A 536 -7.96 -0.50 2.89
C ARG A 536 -8.75 -1.64 3.53
N VAL A 537 -8.21 -2.21 4.59
CA VAL A 537 -8.89 -3.23 5.40
C VAL A 537 -9.26 -2.65 6.75
N GLY A 538 -10.47 -2.95 7.23
CA GLY A 538 -10.94 -2.51 8.53
C GLY A 538 -10.55 -3.49 9.65
N GLU A 539 -11.15 -3.29 10.82
CA GLU A 539 -10.78 -4.00 12.04
C GLU A 539 -11.25 -5.47 12.06
N GLY A 540 -10.61 -6.27 12.91
CA GLY A 540 -11.12 -7.57 13.33
C GLY A 540 -10.99 -8.70 12.30
N ASN A 541 -10.24 -8.51 11.22
CA ASN A 541 -9.93 -9.58 10.28
C ASN A 541 -8.95 -10.58 10.91
N ARG A 542 -9.21 -11.88 10.78
CA ARG A 542 -8.39 -12.95 11.37
C ARG A 542 -8.08 -14.06 10.36
N LEU A 543 -6.84 -14.57 10.40
CA LEU A 543 -6.39 -15.75 9.67
C LEU A 543 -5.98 -16.82 10.68
N GLU A 544 -6.66 -17.96 10.68
CA GLU A 544 -6.59 -18.96 11.74
C GLU A 544 -6.33 -20.34 11.14
N GLY A 545 -5.22 -20.97 11.52
CA GLY A 545 -4.90 -22.29 11.00
C GLY A 545 -4.59 -22.31 9.50
N CYS A 546 -4.21 -21.20 8.88
CA CYS A 546 -4.00 -21.12 7.42
C CYS A 546 -2.67 -21.76 7.00
N TYR A 547 -2.61 -22.39 5.82
CA TYR A 547 -1.39 -22.97 5.25
C TYR A 547 -1.03 -22.33 3.91
N SER A 548 0.12 -21.69 3.84
CA SER A 548 0.60 -21.00 2.64
C SER A 548 1.90 -21.60 2.15
N HIS A 549 1.97 -22.04 0.88
CA HIS A 549 3.22 -22.57 0.35
C HIS A 549 3.45 -22.38 -1.15
N ASP A 550 4.71 -22.36 -1.57
CA ASP A 550 5.12 -22.30 -2.98
C ASP A 550 4.51 -21.12 -3.77
N ASN A 551 4.15 -20.01 -3.12
CA ASN A 551 3.70 -18.80 -3.80
C ASN A 551 4.89 -17.98 -4.32
N ILE A 552 4.69 -17.22 -5.40
CA ILE A 552 5.77 -16.47 -6.05
C ILE A 552 6.20 -15.21 -5.29
N ASP A 553 5.33 -14.63 -4.47
CA ASP A 553 5.69 -13.56 -3.53
C ASP A 553 5.59 -14.12 -2.09
N ASP A 554 4.75 -13.57 -1.21
CA ASP A 554 4.75 -13.96 0.19
C ASP A 554 3.79 -15.09 0.54
N GLY A 555 4.04 -15.71 1.68
CA GLY A 555 3.06 -16.57 2.32
C GLY A 555 1.83 -15.78 2.80
N PHE A 556 2.08 -14.69 3.54
CA PHE A 556 1.10 -13.78 4.11
C PHE A 556 1.54 -12.32 3.96
N ASP A 557 0.69 -11.44 3.41
CA ASP A 557 0.97 -10.01 3.18
C ASP A 557 -0.07 -9.06 3.83
N LEU A 558 0.40 -8.18 4.71
CA LEU A 558 -0.38 -7.14 5.39
C LEU A 558 -0.08 -5.71 4.90
N PHE A 559 0.37 -5.56 3.65
CA PHE A 559 0.78 -4.27 3.07
C PHE A 559 -0.26 -3.13 3.24
N ASN A 560 0.26 -1.96 3.59
CA ASN A 560 -0.52 -0.73 3.81
C ASN A 560 0.12 0.44 3.06
N LYS A 561 -0.68 1.22 2.34
CA LYS A 561 -0.26 2.50 1.79
C LYS A 561 -0.44 3.63 2.79
N ILE A 562 0.52 4.54 2.91
CA ILE A 562 0.42 5.68 3.84
C ILE A 562 -0.82 6.55 3.54
N GLU A 563 -1.08 6.85 2.26
CA GLU A 563 -2.15 7.79 1.87
C GLU A 563 -3.56 7.27 2.20
N ASP A 564 -3.76 5.95 2.29
CA ASP A 564 -5.01 5.33 2.72
C ASP A 564 -5.20 5.48 4.26
N GLY A 565 -4.11 5.66 5.00
CA GLY A 565 -4.04 5.59 6.45
C GLY A 565 -3.95 4.15 6.98
N ALA A 566 -3.82 4.01 8.31
CA ALA A 566 -3.63 2.71 8.98
C ALA A 566 -4.77 1.72 8.71
N ASN A 567 -4.46 0.55 8.17
CA ASN A 567 -5.33 -0.61 8.15
C ASN A 567 -5.77 -0.97 9.58
N GLY A 568 -6.90 -1.67 9.70
CA GLY A 568 -7.28 -2.28 10.97
C GLY A 568 -6.31 -3.38 11.39
N VAL A 569 -6.32 -3.69 12.68
CA VAL A 569 -5.46 -4.74 13.23
C VAL A 569 -5.93 -6.10 12.69
N VAL A 570 -4.99 -6.77 12.04
CA VAL A 570 -5.09 -8.16 11.58
C VAL A 570 -4.42 -9.09 12.58
N VAL A 571 -5.09 -10.20 12.88
CA VAL A 571 -4.59 -11.26 13.77
C VAL A 571 -4.34 -12.54 12.95
N ILE A 572 -3.13 -13.09 13.05
CA ILE A 572 -2.74 -14.35 12.41
C ILE A 572 -2.39 -15.36 13.51
N GLU A 573 -3.06 -16.51 13.52
CA GLU A 573 -2.91 -17.51 14.58
C GLU A 573 -2.77 -18.92 13.99
N ASN A 574 -1.92 -19.72 14.62
CA ASN A 574 -1.76 -21.17 14.33
C ASN A 574 -1.49 -21.47 12.84
N SER A 575 -0.84 -20.55 12.12
CA SER A 575 -0.70 -20.62 10.66
C SER A 575 0.71 -21.02 10.22
N ILE A 576 0.86 -21.55 9.01
CA ILE A 576 2.14 -22.04 8.49
C ILE A 576 2.44 -21.40 7.13
N ALA A 577 3.66 -20.90 6.96
CA ALA A 577 4.20 -20.40 5.69
C ALA A 577 5.45 -21.20 5.29
N ARG A 578 5.39 -21.92 4.17
CA ARG A 578 6.46 -22.83 3.71
C ARG A 578 6.90 -22.56 2.28
N ASN A 579 8.21 -22.42 2.05
CA ASN A 579 8.80 -22.41 0.71
C ASN A 579 8.19 -21.36 -0.26
N ASN A 580 7.71 -20.22 0.25
CA ASN A 580 7.34 -19.10 -0.61
C ASN A 580 8.61 -18.43 -1.14
N THR A 581 8.55 -17.88 -2.35
CA THR A 581 9.73 -17.27 -3.03
C THR A 581 10.13 -15.94 -2.38
N SER A 582 9.23 -15.30 -1.63
CA SER A 582 9.50 -14.10 -0.84
C SER A 582 9.45 -14.44 0.66
N ASN A 583 8.69 -13.69 1.45
CA ASN A 583 8.64 -13.86 2.91
C ASN A 583 7.61 -14.92 3.33
N GLY A 584 7.76 -15.46 4.54
CA GLY A 584 6.72 -16.25 5.18
C GLY A 584 5.56 -15.36 5.62
N PHE A 585 5.84 -14.41 6.53
CA PHE A 585 4.87 -13.47 7.07
C PHE A 585 5.39 -12.02 6.96
N LYS A 586 4.82 -11.25 6.03
CA LYS A 586 5.05 -9.82 5.82
C LYS A 586 4.02 -9.00 6.62
N LEU A 587 4.43 -8.45 7.77
CA LEU A 587 3.54 -7.88 8.79
C LEU A 587 3.30 -6.36 8.66
N GLY A 588 3.35 -5.83 7.44
CA GLY A 588 2.96 -4.45 7.15
C GLY A 588 3.62 -3.87 5.91
N GLY A 589 3.79 -2.54 5.85
CA GLY A 589 4.35 -1.86 4.69
C GLY A 589 4.53 -0.35 4.87
N GLU A 590 5.41 0.21 4.05
CA GLU A 590 5.62 1.65 3.82
C GLU A 590 5.77 2.54 5.07
N GLY A 591 6.26 2.04 6.21
CA GLY A 591 6.47 2.91 7.38
C GLY A 591 5.20 3.19 8.17
N GLN A 592 4.06 2.62 7.79
CA GLN A 592 2.77 2.88 8.42
C GLN A 592 2.62 2.04 9.71
N PRO A 593 2.52 2.66 10.91
CA PRO A 593 2.35 1.91 12.16
C PRO A 593 0.97 1.26 12.23
N VAL A 594 0.94 -0.07 12.33
CA VAL A 594 -0.24 -0.87 12.65
C VAL A 594 0.15 -2.00 13.61
N ALA A 595 -0.58 -2.17 14.70
CA ALA A 595 -0.28 -3.15 15.75
C ALA A 595 -0.82 -4.55 15.42
N HIS A 596 -0.39 -5.13 14.28
CA HIS A 596 -0.76 -6.50 13.91
C HIS A 596 -0.31 -7.54 14.94
N GLU A 597 -1.02 -8.66 15.01
CA GLU A 597 -0.70 -9.75 15.93
C GLU A 597 -0.43 -11.04 15.16
N ILE A 598 0.66 -11.73 15.53
CA ILE A 598 0.97 -13.07 15.03
C ILE A 598 1.37 -14.00 16.17
N ARG A 599 0.66 -15.13 16.26
CA ARG A 599 0.82 -16.09 17.35
C ARG A 599 0.89 -17.53 16.85
N ASN A 600 1.66 -18.36 17.54
CA ASN A 600 1.65 -19.82 17.36
C ASN A 600 1.90 -20.27 15.90
N SER A 601 2.63 -19.48 15.11
CA SER A 601 2.76 -19.69 13.67
C SER A 601 4.16 -20.18 13.30
N ILE A 602 4.28 -20.88 12.16
CA ILE A 602 5.53 -21.52 11.72
C ILE A 602 5.93 -20.98 10.34
N ALA A 603 7.16 -20.47 10.20
CA ALA A 603 7.76 -20.09 8.92
C ALA A 603 8.95 -20.99 8.58
N ILE A 604 8.88 -21.76 7.50
CA ILE A 604 9.92 -22.72 7.12
C ILE A 604 10.37 -22.58 5.67
N GLY A 605 11.69 -22.41 5.46
CA GLY A 605 12.29 -22.49 4.13
C GLY A 605 11.83 -21.44 3.11
N ASN A 606 11.22 -20.32 3.53
CA ASN A 606 10.89 -19.23 2.62
C ASN A 606 12.18 -18.58 2.09
N HIS A 607 12.17 -18.07 0.85
CA HIS A 607 13.42 -17.68 0.17
C HIS A 607 13.90 -16.28 0.58
N LEU A 608 13.06 -15.49 1.24
CA LEU A 608 13.47 -14.31 1.99
C LEU A 608 13.33 -14.55 3.50
N ASP A 609 12.47 -13.76 4.16
CA ASP A 609 12.40 -13.72 5.62
C ASP A 609 11.30 -14.64 6.15
N GLY A 610 11.49 -15.26 7.31
CA GLY A 610 10.43 -16.01 7.98
C GLY A 610 9.32 -15.08 8.47
N PHE A 611 9.67 -14.19 9.39
CA PHE A 611 8.79 -13.13 9.92
C PHE A 611 9.46 -11.78 9.72
N THR A 612 8.77 -10.82 9.09
CA THR A 612 9.32 -9.50 8.80
C THR A 612 8.32 -8.38 9.12
N ASP A 613 8.80 -7.30 9.73
CA ASP A 613 7.97 -6.11 9.98
C ASP A 613 7.60 -5.38 8.67
N ASN A 614 8.39 -5.59 7.62
CA ASN A 614 8.31 -4.89 6.33
C ASN A 614 8.10 -3.38 6.52
N PHE A 615 8.94 -2.78 7.35
CA PHE A 615 8.91 -1.35 7.70
C PHE A 615 7.68 -0.91 8.51
N ASN A 616 6.89 -1.80 9.10
CA ASN A 616 5.83 -1.41 10.03
C ASN A 616 6.43 -1.06 11.41
N PRO A 617 6.44 0.22 11.83
CA PRO A 617 6.99 0.60 13.13
C PRO A 617 5.96 0.45 14.27
N GLY A 618 4.80 -0.17 14.00
CA GLY A 618 3.72 -0.35 14.97
C GLY A 618 4.10 -1.26 16.12
N LYS A 619 3.27 -1.25 17.16
CA LYS A 619 3.43 -2.11 18.32
C LYS A 619 2.94 -3.55 18.03
N LEU A 620 3.64 -4.24 17.13
CA LEU A 620 3.36 -5.62 16.72
C LEU A 620 3.36 -6.58 17.90
N VAL A 621 2.50 -7.60 17.90
CA VAL A 621 2.58 -8.68 18.90
C VAL A 621 3.07 -9.94 18.21
N VAL A 622 4.26 -10.41 18.59
CA VAL A 622 4.94 -11.56 17.96
C VAL A 622 5.21 -12.58 19.05
N VAL A 623 4.34 -13.57 19.18
CA VAL A 623 4.36 -14.48 20.34
C VAL A 623 4.34 -15.94 19.93
N ASN A 624 5.22 -16.75 20.53
CA ASN A 624 5.21 -18.21 20.39
C ASN A 624 5.27 -18.69 18.93
N ASN A 625 6.05 -17.99 18.09
CA ASN A 625 6.24 -18.36 16.70
C ASN A 625 7.52 -19.19 16.52
N VAL A 626 7.59 -19.96 15.44
CA VAL A 626 8.76 -20.78 15.09
C VAL A 626 9.23 -20.41 13.69
N ALA A 627 10.52 -20.09 13.54
CA ALA A 627 11.15 -19.92 12.23
C ALA A 627 12.28 -20.94 12.04
N VAL A 628 12.27 -21.65 10.90
CA VAL A 628 13.26 -22.68 10.57
C VAL A 628 13.78 -22.46 9.15
N ASP A 629 15.10 -22.37 9.00
CA ASP A 629 15.78 -22.43 7.69
C ASP A 629 15.24 -21.48 6.59
N ASN A 630 14.68 -20.32 6.96
CA ASN A 630 14.37 -19.28 5.97
C ASN A 630 15.69 -18.73 5.41
N GLN A 631 15.74 -18.52 4.08
CA GLN A 631 17.03 -18.36 3.39
C GLN A 631 17.72 -17.03 3.71
N ARG A 632 16.97 -15.96 3.97
CA ARG A 632 17.51 -14.66 4.38
C ARG A 632 17.55 -14.53 5.90
N PHE A 633 16.50 -14.05 6.54
CA PHE A 633 16.35 -13.98 8.00
C PHE A 633 15.27 -14.95 8.48
N ASN A 634 15.41 -15.50 9.69
CA ASN A 634 14.27 -16.15 10.32
C ASN A 634 13.34 -15.08 10.91
N TYR A 635 13.91 -14.07 11.59
CA TYR A 635 13.21 -12.89 12.10
C TYR A 635 13.92 -11.60 11.67
N LEU A 636 13.18 -10.68 11.04
CA LEU A 636 13.63 -9.34 10.65
C LEU A 636 12.65 -8.25 11.10
N PHE A 637 12.97 -7.61 12.22
CA PHE A 637 12.24 -6.48 12.80
C PHE A 637 13.22 -5.33 12.97
N ARG A 638 13.12 -4.35 12.08
CA ARG A 638 14.13 -3.31 11.84
C ARG A 638 13.98 -2.18 12.85
N PRO A 639 15.07 -1.50 13.23
CA PRO A 639 14.97 -0.27 14.03
C PRO A 639 14.31 0.83 13.21
N SER A 640 13.20 1.37 13.71
CA SER A 640 12.54 2.53 13.10
C SER A 640 13.26 3.82 13.49
N PRO A 641 13.52 4.75 12.55
CA PRO A 641 14.04 6.07 12.89
C PRO A 641 12.98 6.98 13.55
N TYR A 642 11.70 6.55 13.56
CA TYR A 642 10.56 7.39 13.97
C TYR A 642 10.10 7.19 15.40
N GLY A 643 10.68 6.21 16.10
CA GLY A 643 10.31 5.86 17.47
C GLY A 643 11.46 5.21 18.20
N LYS A 644 11.30 5.04 19.51
CA LYS A 644 12.25 4.26 20.30
C LYS A 644 11.96 2.76 20.16
N PRO A 645 12.94 1.87 20.36
CA PRO A 645 12.71 0.43 20.34
C PRO A 645 11.51 -0.03 21.17
N GLU A 646 11.25 0.56 22.35
CA GLU A 646 10.16 0.14 23.24
C GLU A 646 8.76 0.45 22.67
N THR A 647 8.69 1.26 21.62
CA THR A 647 7.46 1.53 20.86
C THR A 647 7.23 0.55 19.71
N GLN A 648 8.23 -0.30 19.41
CA GLN A 648 8.21 -1.27 18.31
C GLN A 648 8.01 -2.69 18.85
N GLY A 649 6.77 -3.16 18.80
CA GLY A 649 6.39 -4.54 19.11
C GLY A 649 6.75 -5.13 20.48
N ASP A 650 6.11 -6.26 20.78
CA ASP A 650 6.30 -7.09 21.96
C ASP A 650 6.60 -8.54 21.50
N PHE A 651 7.74 -9.08 21.92
CA PHE A 651 8.24 -10.39 21.51
C PHE A 651 8.36 -11.31 22.71
N SER A 652 7.70 -12.47 22.67
CA SER A 652 7.87 -13.52 23.68
C SER A 652 7.75 -14.92 23.12
N ASP A 653 8.48 -15.87 23.70
CA ASP A 653 8.38 -17.30 23.40
C ASP A 653 8.68 -17.67 21.93
N ASN A 654 9.30 -16.79 21.15
CA ASN A 654 9.66 -17.09 19.76
C ASN A 654 10.89 -17.99 19.68
N LEU A 655 10.92 -18.83 18.65
CA LEU A 655 11.93 -19.87 18.45
C LEU A 655 12.51 -19.77 17.03
N SER A 656 13.80 -19.48 16.93
CA SER A 656 14.53 -19.46 15.67
C SER A 656 15.55 -20.60 15.64
N LEU A 657 15.46 -21.47 14.64
CA LEU A 657 16.35 -22.62 14.47
C LEU A 657 16.89 -22.70 13.04
N ARG A 658 18.06 -23.32 12.90
CA ARG A 658 18.64 -23.60 11.59
C ARG A 658 19.24 -25.01 11.55
N SER A 659 18.86 -25.82 10.57
CA SER A 659 19.48 -27.14 10.35
C SER A 659 20.86 -27.02 9.71
N GLN A 660 21.12 -25.93 9.00
CA GLN A 660 22.42 -25.57 8.40
C GLN A 660 22.76 -24.11 8.69
N PRO A 661 24.05 -23.74 8.75
CA PRO A 661 24.44 -22.34 8.93
C PRO A 661 23.75 -21.43 7.90
N GLY A 662 23.05 -20.40 8.39
CA GLY A 662 22.40 -19.39 7.55
C GLY A 662 23.32 -18.21 7.25
N LYS A 663 22.90 -17.35 6.30
CA LYS A 663 23.67 -16.17 5.93
C LYS A 663 23.64 -15.07 6.99
N TYR A 664 22.50 -14.88 7.64
CA TYR A 664 22.30 -13.81 8.62
C TYR A 664 21.76 -14.36 9.94
N ASP A 665 22.23 -13.74 11.02
CA ASP A 665 21.61 -13.78 12.34
C ASP A 665 20.27 -13.03 12.33
N ASP A 666 19.42 -13.31 13.31
CA ASP A 666 18.15 -12.60 13.45
C ASP A 666 18.38 -11.15 13.88
N ALA A 667 17.60 -10.24 13.30
CA ALA A 667 17.61 -8.83 13.65
C ALA A 667 16.25 -8.47 14.22
N VAL A 668 16.19 -8.23 15.53
CA VAL A 668 14.94 -7.95 16.24
C VAL A 668 15.11 -6.72 17.11
N VAL A 669 14.25 -5.73 16.88
CA VAL A 669 14.17 -4.49 17.67
C VAL A 669 12.78 -4.39 18.28
N GLY A 670 12.71 -4.21 19.59
CA GLY A 670 11.45 -4.08 20.31
C GLY A 670 11.52 -4.38 21.79
N ASN A 671 10.36 -4.61 22.41
CA ASN A 671 10.29 -5.17 23.77
C ASN A 671 10.51 -6.69 23.71
N ILE A 672 11.75 -7.13 23.88
CA ILE A 672 12.15 -8.53 23.77
C ILE A 672 12.22 -9.16 25.16
N LYS A 673 11.35 -10.14 25.43
CA LYS A 673 11.40 -10.92 26.68
C LYS A 673 12.52 -11.97 26.66
N ASP A 674 12.96 -12.40 27.85
CA ASP A 674 14.09 -13.32 28.03
C ASP A 674 13.84 -14.76 27.52
N ASN A 675 12.58 -15.10 27.24
CA ASN A 675 12.16 -16.42 26.78
C ASN A 675 12.17 -16.61 25.25
N ASN A 676 12.60 -15.61 24.48
CA ASN A 676 12.82 -15.76 23.03
C ASN A 676 14.17 -16.40 22.75
N TYR A 677 14.24 -17.29 21.76
CA TYR A 677 15.48 -17.85 21.25
C TYR A 677 15.68 -17.38 19.81
N PHE A 678 16.62 -16.46 19.61
CA PHE A 678 16.97 -15.91 18.30
C PHE A 678 18.37 -16.34 17.90
N ILE A 679 18.62 -16.43 16.60
CA ILE A 679 19.95 -16.75 16.07
C ILE A 679 20.87 -15.55 16.28
N ARG A 680 21.93 -15.73 17.08
CA ARG A 680 23.02 -14.76 17.29
C ARG A 680 24.36 -15.49 17.27
N GLY A 681 25.32 -15.00 16.50
CA GLY A 681 26.58 -15.69 16.24
C GLY A 681 26.38 -17.09 15.67
N GLY A 682 25.35 -17.27 14.82
CA GLY A 682 24.99 -18.57 14.24
C GLY A 682 24.39 -19.59 15.22
N LYS A 683 24.02 -19.19 16.44
CA LYS A 683 23.45 -20.06 17.48
C LYS A 683 22.11 -19.55 17.96
N SER A 684 21.16 -20.45 18.22
CA SER A 684 19.87 -20.09 18.80
C SER A 684 20.01 -19.87 20.30
N VAL A 685 19.88 -18.62 20.75
CA VAL A 685 20.21 -18.21 22.11
C VAL A 685 19.19 -17.22 22.65
N ASN A 686 18.90 -17.31 23.94
CA ASN A 686 18.03 -16.36 24.63
C ASN A 686 18.80 -15.21 25.31
N ALA A 687 18.10 -14.26 25.90
CA ALA A 687 18.71 -13.09 26.55
C ALA A 687 19.60 -13.47 27.75
N GLU A 688 19.33 -14.61 28.39
CA GLU A 688 20.12 -15.16 29.51
C GLU A 688 21.36 -15.93 29.05
N GLY A 689 21.58 -16.06 27.73
CA GLY A 689 22.70 -16.82 27.16
C GLY A 689 22.47 -18.33 27.05
N LYS A 690 21.29 -18.83 27.39
CA LYS A 690 20.90 -20.24 27.20
C LYS A 690 20.75 -20.53 25.71
N THR A 691 21.43 -21.56 25.27
CA THR A 691 21.41 -22.01 23.87
C THR A 691 20.51 -23.24 23.72
N ILE A 692 19.86 -23.34 22.57
CA ILE A 692 19.21 -24.56 22.09
C ILE A 692 19.82 -24.97 20.75
N LEU A 693 19.89 -26.27 20.50
CA LEU A 693 20.48 -26.82 19.29
C LEU A 693 19.41 -27.50 18.46
N SER A 694 19.53 -27.39 17.15
CA SER A 694 18.71 -28.14 16.19
C SER A 694 18.77 -29.65 16.44
N ALA A 695 19.90 -30.15 16.96
CA ALA A 695 20.11 -31.56 17.32
C ALA A 695 19.32 -32.01 18.57
N ASP A 696 18.78 -31.07 19.37
CA ASP A 696 17.93 -31.39 20.53
C ASP A 696 16.55 -31.91 20.11
N TYR A 697 16.20 -31.72 18.84
CA TYR A 697 14.92 -32.07 18.25
C TYR A 697 15.04 -33.30 17.34
N GLN A 698 13.98 -34.10 17.28
CA GLN A 698 13.92 -35.28 16.41
C GLN A 698 14.00 -34.87 14.94
N THR A 699 13.18 -33.89 14.54
CA THR A 699 13.19 -33.27 13.21
C THR A 699 12.82 -31.79 13.25
N LEU A 700 13.39 -31.02 12.33
CA LEU A 700 13.01 -29.63 12.02
C LEU A 700 12.20 -29.51 10.73
N ALA A 701 11.93 -30.62 10.05
CA ALA A 701 11.08 -30.65 8.88
C ALA A 701 9.64 -30.98 9.29
N LEU A 702 8.68 -30.25 8.73
CA LEU A 702 7.28 -30.64 8.77
C LEU A 702 7.03 -31.86 7.87
N PRO A 703 6.02 -32.70 8.16
CA PRO A 703 5.60 -33.77 7.27
C PRO A 703 5.28 -33.27 5.86
N ASP A 704 5.52 -34.11 4.86
CA ASP A 704 5.19 -33.85 3.46
C ASP A 704 4.53 -35.09 2.84
N PRO A 705 3.22 -35.07 2.53
CA PRO A 705 2.32 -33.91 2.65
C PRO A 705 2.02 -33.55 4.11
N LEU A 706 1.75 -32.25 4.35
CA LEU A 706 1.29 -31.77 5.65
C LEU A 706 -0.23 -31.92 5.74
N LEU A 707 -0.70 -32.78 6.66
CA LEU A 707 -2.12 -33.06 6.85
C LEU A 707 -2.67 -32.34 8.08
N ARG A 708 -3.99 -32.36 8.24
CA ARG A 708 -4.70 -31.85 9.42
C ARG A 708 -5.34 -32.98 10.23
N HIS A 709 -5.48 -32.75 11.52
CA HIS A 709 -6.36 -33.51 12.40
C HIS A 709 -7.82 -33.12 12.16
N ALA A 710 -8.75 -33.89 12.74
CA ALA A 710 -10.19 -33.67 12.58
C ALA A 710 -10.69 -32.32 13.18
N ASP A 711 -9.94 -31.76 14.13
CA ASP A 711 -10.22 -30.45 14.72
C ASP A 711 -9.64 -29.27 13.90
N GLY A 712 -9.00 -29.57 12.76
CA GLY A 712 -8.39 -28.58 11.87
C GLY A 712 -6.94 -28.24 12.18
N SER A 713 -6.41 -28.66 13.34
CA SER A 713 -5.00 -28.45 13.68
C SER A 713 -4.06 -29.23 12.77
N PHE A 714 -2.84 -28.73 12.57
CA PHE A 714 -1.85 -29.41 11.73
C PHE A 714 -1.30 -30.66 12.40
N ALA A 715 -1.24 -31.76 11.66
CA ALA A 715 -0.57 -32.98 12.09
C ALA A 715 0.95 -32.82 11.88
N THR A 716 1.62 -32.16 12.81
CA THR A 716 3.04 -31.80 12.71
C THR A 716 4.00 -32.99 12.94
N GLY A 717 3.49 -34.16 13.32
CA GLY A 717 4.30 -35.36 13.57
C GLY A 717 5.35 -35.11 14.65
N ASP A 718 6.60 -35.46 14.37
CA ASP A 718 7.74 -35.27 15.30
C ASP A 718 8.43 -33.91 15.20
N PHE A 719 7.86 -32.96 14.44
CA PHE A 719 8.39 -31.61 14.33
C PHE A 719 8.52 -30.96 15.71
N LEU A 720 9.77 -30.60 16.06
CA LEU A 720 10.14 -30.05 17.36
C LEU A 720 9.83 -30.93 18.59
N ASN A 721 9.55 -32.22 18.40
CA ASN A 721 9.62 -33.17 19.51
C ASN A 721 11.07 -33.27 19.97
N ARG A 722 11.30 -33.13 21.28
CA ARG A 722 12.65 -33.30 21.85
C ARG A 722 13.07 -34.77 21.79
N ARG A 723 14.38 -34.98 21.65
CA ARG A 723 15.01 -36.31 21.73
C ARG A 723 15.10 -36.82 23.16
#